data_AF-A0A7R9YA99-F1
#
_entry.id   AF-A0A7R9YA99-F1
#
_cell.length_a   1.000
_cell.length_b   1.000
_cell.length_c   1.000
_cell.angle_alpha   90.00
_cell.angle_beta   90.00
_cell.angle_gamma   90.00
#
_symmetry.space_group_name_H-M   'P 1'
#
loop_
_entity.id
_entity.type
_entity.pdbx_description
1 polymer ?
#
loop_
_entity_poly.entity_id
_entity_poly.type
_entity_poly.pdbx_seq_one_letter_code
_entity_poly.pdbx_strand_id
1 'polypeptide(L)'
;ARNATSADLLARTPMLLWLLAFATLALRPIQMPLQADVRNLAAELQKKNQPEERICDILSSLEAMPVTLSVLSATNITRFVGRLRKHADKGVASKAAGLVAAWKALATKPQVRTQSTGAFGRPTEDLFAGESENLEVLLAKDSLELPPYPSDLFYAAGATVRPERWRSLQNGSRRDGPVVYWMQRDQRMRDNYALLKAQELALELQQPLCVLFNLTPRSPGTEVRHLGFQLRGLRQVEDDLRNELNVPFVLLTGDPTENVPSFVEAHNVAAVVTDFKPLREYQQGLSAVKEKLPKATALLEVDAHNVCPVWETSHKQEWSAATIRRKVHGCIDTFLEDLPALTVPHPHAWQDSLASPNWGGVLSSLEIDHEVHEVAWCRSGERRALEALRSFLKESRFARFASQRNDPTVRAATSNLSPYLNFGQISAQRIVLETKKVSGKGNRALFPAKDRTTPEASFCEELVVRRELSDNFCYHCADYDSTEGAADWAKTTLAEHARDRREHLYSDRELEEGLTHEDVWNAAQLDMVSRGKMPGFMRMYWAKKILEWTASPEDALRIALALNDKYNLDGRDPNGFVGCMWSIVGTHDRAWTERKVFGKIRYMNYGGCKRKFDVAKYVGMCPKTFREAKATGRLSGKAEAS
;
A
#
# COMPACT_ATOMS: atom_id res chain seq x y z
N ALA A 1 -26.56 -55.63 -51.63
CA ALA A 1 -26.67 -54.88 -50.35
C ALA A 1 -25.87 -55.61 -49.28
N ARG A 2 -25.05 -54.87 -48.54
CA ARG A 2 -24.46 -55.18 -47.23
C ARG A 2 -23.73 -56.53 -47.09
N ASN A 3 -22.40 -56.48 -47.16
CA ASN A 3 -21.54 -57.55 -46.65
C ASN A 3 -21.16 -57.24 -45.20
N ALA A 4 -21.42 -58.22 -44.34
CA ALA A 4 -20.85 -58.37 -43.02
C ALA A 4 -19.73 -59.41 -43.10
N THR A 5 -18.64 -59.19 -42.39
CA THR A 5 -17.97 -60.21 -41.57
C THR A 5 -17.14 -59.55 -40.48
N SER A 6 -16.99 -60.34 -39.44
CA SER A 6 -16.67 -60.08 -38.05
C SER A 6 -15.18 -59.79 -37.78
N ALA A 7 -14.99 -59.02 -36.72
CA ALA A 7 -14.03 -59.24 -35.63
C ALA A 7 -12.52 -58.98 -35.86
N ASP A 8 -12.06 -58.02 -35.04
CA ASP A 8 -10.82 -58.04 -34.28
C ASP A 8 -9.50 -58.26 -35.01
N LEU A 9 -8.87 -57.14 -35.36
CA LEU A 9 -7.52 -56.73 -34.92
C LEU A 9 -7.12 -55.61 -35.89
N LEU A 10 -7.08 -54.36 -35.42
CA LEU A 10 -6.24 -53.24 -35.90
C LEU A 10 -6.81 -51.88 -35.45
N ALA A 11 -7.07 -51.76 -34.15
CA ALA A 11 -7.32 -50.46 -33.51
C ALA A 11 -6.39 -50.30 -32.29
N ARG A 12 -5.08 -50.43 -32.51
CA ARG A 12 -4.04 -50.04 -31.54
C ARG A 12 -2.77 -49.62 -32.27
N THR A 13 -2.70 -48.38 -32.74
CA THR A 13 -1.43 -47.71 -33.03
C THR A 13 -1.63 -46.19 -33.14
N PRO A 14 -1.72 -45.51 -31.98
CA PRO A 14 -0.99 -44.25 -31.83
C PRO A 14 -0.11 -44.25 -30.56
N MET A 15 0.20 -45.44 -30.01
CA MET A 15 1.03 -45.56 -28.80
C MET A 15 2.52 -45.83 -29.09
N LEU A 16 2.88 -46.25 -30.31
CA LEU A 16 4.27 -46.52 -30.67
C LEU A 16 5.07 -45.29 -31.14
N LEU A 17 4.41 -44.26 -31.67
CA LEU A 17 5.06 -42.97 -31.99
C LEU A 17 5.33 -42.13 -30.74
N TRP A 18 4.64 -42.39 -29.63
CA TRP A 18 4.90 -41.77 -28.34
C TRP A 18 6.09 -42.41 -27.59
N LEU A 19 6.38 -43.70 -27.82
CA LEU A 19 7.49 -44.41 -27.19
C LEU A 19 8.85 -44.17 -27.88
N LEU A 20 8.88 -43.81 -29.16
CA LEU A 20 10.12 -43.47 -29.87
C LEU A 20 10.54 -42.00 -29.69
N ALA A 21 9.61 -41.09 -29.38
CA ALA A 21 9.94 -39.71 -28.99
C ALA A 21 10.51 -39.62 -27.55
N PHE A 22 10.28 -40.64 -26.71
CA PHE A 22 10.84 -40.73 -25.37
C PHE A 22 12.28 -41.29 -25.33
N ALA A 23 12.74 -41.94 -26.41
CA ALA A 23 14.04 -42.62 -26.46
C ALA A 23 15.21 -41.77 -26.99
N THR A 24 14.97 -40.56 -27.50
CA THR A 24 16.02 -39.59 -27.90
C THR A 24 16.16 -38.39 -26.95
N LEU A 25 15.44 -38.42 -25.82
CA LEU A 25 15.61 -37.50 -24.68
C LEU A 25 16.37 -38.13 -23.50
N ALA A 26 16.95 -39.32 -23.70
CA ALA A 26 17.85 -39.96 -22.77
C ALA A 26 19.29 -39.65 -23.17
N LEU A 27 19.80 -38.47 -22.75
CA LEU A 27 21.21 -38.12 -22.49
C LEU A 27 21.37 -36.59 -22.29
N ARG A 28 20.49 -35.98 -21.50
CA ARG A 28 20.85 -34.76 -20.76
C ARG A 28 20.57 -35.04 -19.29
N PRO A 29 21.55 -34.82 -18.38
CA PRO A 29 21.33 -35.07 -16.97
C PRO A 29 20.17 -34.19 -16.51
N ILE A 30 19.11 -34.81 -15.98
CA ILE A 30 18.08 -34.12 -15.23
C ILE A 30 18.80 -33.52 -14.02
N GLN A 31 19.18 -32.24 -14.10
CA GLN A 31 19.63 -31.50 -12.93
C GLN A 31 18.42 -31.30 -12.03
N MET A 32 18.22 -32.22 -11.09
CA MET A 32 17.49 -31.92 -9.88
C MET A 32 18.12 -30.68 -9.24
N PRO A 33 17.34 -29.77 -8.63
CA PRO A 33 17.91 -28.62 -7.95
C PRO A 33 18.84 -29.13 -6.85
N LEU A 34 20.13 -28.77 -6.88
CA LEU A 34 21.20 -29.20 -5.96
C LEU A 34 20.79 -29.23 -4.47
N GLN A 35 19.89 -28.35 -4.04
CA GLN A 35 19.33 -28.33 -2.69
C GLN A 35 18.51 -29.60 -2.35
N ALA A 36 17.78 -30.17 -3.31
CA ALA A 36 17.01 -31.40 -3.14
C ALA A 36 17.95 -32.61 -2.96
N ASP A 37 19.02 -32.71 -3.75
CA ASP A 37 20.01 -33.80 -3.64
C ASP A 37 20.71 -33.77 -2.28
N VAL A 38 21.13 -32.58 -1.84
CA VAL A 38 21.76 -32.41 -0.52
C VAL A 38 20.77 -32.70 0.62
N ARG A 39 19.47 -32.39 0.47
CA ARG A 39 18.44 -32.79 1.45
C ARG A 39 18.24 -34.30 1.51
N ASN A 40 18.26 -34.98 0.37
CA ASN A 40 18.14 -36.43 0.31
C ASN A 40 19.33 -37.11 0.99
N LEU A 41 20.55 -36.64 0.74
CA LEU A 41 21.76 -37.12 1.43
C LEU A 41 21.72 -36.80 2.93
N ALA A 42 21.22 -35.63 3.33
CA ALA A 42 21.03 -35.29 4.74
C ALA A 42 20.02 -36.22 5.44
N ALA A 43 18.95 -36.62 4.73
CA ALA A 43 17.96 -37.56 5.23
C ALA A 43 18.53 -39.00 5.32
N GLU A 44 19.37 -39.40 4.37
CA GLU A 44 20.10 -40.67 4.44
C GLU A 44 20.98 -40.74 5.69
N LEU A 45 21.75 -39.68 6.00
CA LEU A 45 22.59 -39.61 7.20
C LEU A 45 21.81 -39.59 8.53
N GLN A 46 20.49 -39.37 8.50
CA GLN A 46 19.64 -39.41 9.69
C GLN A 46 19.12 -40.81 10.01
N LYS A 47 19.19 -41.75 9.06
CA LYS A 47 18.74 -43.13 9.28
C LYS A 47 19.59 -43.76 10.40
N LYS A 48 18.93 -44.35 11.39
CA LYS A 48 19.61 -45.10 12.47
C LYS A 48 20.30 -46.33 11.87
N ASN A 49 21.49 -46.67 12.39
CA ASN A 49 22.29 -47.83 11.97
C ASN A 49 22.74 -47.84 10.49
N GLN A 50 23.07 -46.66 9.95
CA GLN A 50 23.76 -46.55 8.65
C GLN A 50 25.16 -47.19 8.73
N PRO A 51 25.52 -48.13 7.82
CA PRO A 51 26.87 -48.70 7.77
C PRO A 51 27.93 -47.62 7.52
N GLU A 52 29.10 -47.75 8.12
CA GLU A 52 30.20 -46.78 8.01
C GLU A 52 30.65 -46.54 6.57
N GLU A 53 30.64 -47.59 5.74
CA GLU A 53 30.93 -47.53 4.31
C GLU A 53 29.92 -46.62 3.58
N ARG A 54 28.63 -46.77 3.88
CA ARG A 54 27.58 -45.93 3.29
C ARG A 54 27.67 -44.48 3.75
N ILE A 55 28.07 -44.24 5.00
CA ILE A 55 28.34 -42.88 5.50
C ILE A 55 29.52 -42.27 4.72
N CYS A 56 30.59 -43.04 4.49
CA CYS A 56 31.74 -42.59 3.70
C CYS A 56 31.37 -42.26 2.24
N ASP A 57 30.49 -43.05 1.62
CA ASP A 57 29.99 -42.78 0.27
C ASP A 57 29.19 -41.48 0.20
N ILE A 58 28.32 -41.25 1.19
CA ILE A 58 27.53 -40.02 1.28
C ILE A 58 28.44 -38.81 1.48
N LEU A 59 29.45 -38.91 2.36
CA LEU A 59 30.43 -37.84 2.55
C LEU A 59 31.21 -37.56 1.26
N SER A 60 31.66 -38.60 0.56
CA SER A 60 32.38 -38.43 -0.72
C SER A 60 31.49 -37.85 -1.81
N SER A 61 30.20 -38.18 -1.81
CA SER A 61 29.20 -37.58 -2.71
C SER A 61 29.01 -36.08 -2.42
N LEU A 62 28.96 -35.69 -1.14
CA LEU A 62 28.87 -34.28 -0.74
C LEU A 62 30.13 -33.48 -1.08
N GLU A 63 31.30 -34.12 -1.05
CA GLU A 63 32.58 -33.51 -1.42
C GLU A 63 32.66 -33.22 -2.93
N ALA A 64 32.08 -34.10 -3.76
CA ALA A 64 32.03 -33.94 -5.22
C ALA A 64 30.95 -32.96 -5.71
N MET A 65 30.05 -32.49 -4.83
CA MET A 65 28.98 -31.56 -5.19
C MET A 65 29.43 -30.09 -5.09
N PRO A 66 29.00 -29.20 -6.00
CA PRO A 66 29.33 -27.77 -5.95
C PRO A 66 28.48 -27.02 -4.89
N VAL A 67 28.63 -27.40 -3.63
CA VAL A 67 27.80 -26.90 -2.52
C VAL A 67 28.16 -25.44 -2.19
N THR A 68 27.16 -24.54 -2.22
CA THR A 68 27.31 -23.12 -1.86
C THR A 68 26.87 -22.85 -0.41
N LEU A 69 27.24 -21.68 0.16
CA LEU A 69 26.77 -21.27 1.49
C LEU A 69 25.23 -21.25 1.60
N SER A 70 24.55 -20.89 0.51
CA SER A 70 23.08 -20.93 0.42
C SER A 70 22.55 -22.36 0.59
N VAL A 71 23.14 -23.35 -0.11
CA VAL A 71 22.75 -24.77 0.00
C VAL A 71 23.04 -25.33 1.40
N LEU A 72 24.18 -24.98 2.00
CA LEU A 72 24.51 -25.39 3.37
C LEU A 72 23.51 -24.87 4.40
N SER A 73 23.06 -23.62 4.24
CA SER A 73 22.08 -22.99 5.14
C SER A 73 20.67 -23.59 4.99
N ALA A 74 20.29 -24.01 3.78
CA ALA A 74 18.93 -24.46 3.46
C ALA A 74 18.65 -25.95 3.71
N THR A 75 19.68 -26.75 4.01
CA THR A 75 19.57 -28.23 4.09
C THR A 75 19.93 -28.82 5.45
N ASN A 76 20.42 -28.02 6.41
CA ASN A 76 20.92 -28.46 7.72
C ASN A 76 22.05 -29.53 7.66
N ILE A 77 22.62 -29.81 6.48
CA ILE A 77 23.65 -30.85 6.28
C ILE A 77 24.90 -30.61 7.13
N THR A 78 25.25 -29.35 7.35
CA THR A 78 26.40 -28.91 8.18
C THR A 78 26.31 -29.41 9.62
N ARG A 79 25.09 -29.50 10.18
CA ARG A 79 24.86 -30.03 11.53
C ARG A 79 25.16 -31.53 11.58
N PHE A 80 24.73 -32.28 10.58
CA PHE A 80 24.88 -33.74 10.54
C PHE A 80 26.34 -34.15 10.30
N VAL A 81 26.97 -33.58 9.27
CA VAL A 81 28.40 -33.82 9.01
C VAL A 81 29.27 -33.29 10.16
N GLY A 82 28.88 -32.17 10.78
CA GLY A 82 29.56 -31.65 11.97
C GLY A 82 29.59 -32.61 13.15
N ARG A 83 28.53 -33.42 13.35
CA ARG A 83 28.49 -34.48 14.39
C ARG A 83 29.40 -35.66 14.05
N LEU A 84 29.49 -36.02 12.77
CA LEU A 84 30.31 -37.13 12.28
C LEU A 84 31.82 -36.90 12.46
N ARG A 85 32.27 -35.67 12.72
CA ARG A 85 33.66 -35.38 13.11
C ARG A 85 34.14 -36.11 14.37
N LYS A 86 33.21 -36.57 15.21
CA LYS A 86 33.48 -37.35 16.43
C LYS A 86 33.07 -38.82 16.28
N HIS A 87 32.89 -39.32 15.07
CA HIS A 87 32.51 -40.70 14.82
C HIS A 87 33.61 -41.68 15.28
N ALA A 88 33.23 -42.88 15.71
CA ALA A 88 34.16 -43.90 16.21
C ALA A 88 35.10 -44.42 15.10
N ASP A 89 34.58 -44.53 13.87
CA ASP A 89 35.38 -44.82 12.69
C ASP A 89 36.22 -43.61 12.25
N LYS A 90 37.54 -43.83 12.13
CA LYS A 90 38.52 -42.78 11.78
C LYS A 90 38.35 -42.27 10.34
N GLY A 91 37.89 -43.11 9.41
CA GLY A 91 37.65 -42.74 8.02
C GLY A 91 36.50 -41.75 7.89
N VAL A 92 35.37 -42.05 8.55
CA VAL A 92 34.19 -41.17 8.64
C VAL A 92 34.56 -39.84 9.31
N ALA A 93 35.26 -39.89 10.45
CA ALA A 93 35.64 -38.69 11.20
C ALA A 93 36.58 -37.75 10.39
N SER A 94 37.54 -38.34 9.68
CA SER A 94 38.49 -37.60 8.83
C SER A 94 37.79 -36.93 7.64
N LYS A 95 36.97 -37.66 6.88
CA LYS A 95 36.19 -37.12 5.75
C LYS A 95 35.23 -36.01 6.19
N ALA A 96 34.54 -36.20 7.31
CA ALA A 96 33.66 -35.19 7.87
C ALA A 96 34.41 -33.91 8.30
N ALA A 97 35.63 -34.06 8.85
CA ALA A 97 36.47 -32.91 9.20
C ALA A 97 36.94 -32.13 7.96
N GLY A 98 37.34 -32.84 6.89
CA GLY A 98 37.73 -32.25 5.61
C GLY A 98 36.61 -31.43 4.97
N LEU A 99 35.40 -31.99 4.89
CA LEU A 99 34.21 -31.29 4.38
C LEU A 99 33.87 -30.04 5.19
N VAL A 100 33.91 -30.12 6.53
CA VAL A 100 33.64 -28.96 7.39
C VAL A 100 34.70 -27.88 7.22
N ALA A 101 35.97 -28.24 7.01
CA ALA A 101 37.04 -27.28 6.72
C ALA A 101 36.82 -26.60 5.36
N ALA A 102 36.50 -27.38 4.31
CA ALA A 102 36.18 -26.85 2.98
C ALA A 102 34.99 -25.87 3.01
N TRP A 103 33.93 -26.21 3.75
CA TRP A 103 32.77 -25.34 3.91
C TRP A 103 33.04 -24.08 4.74
N LYS A 104 33.95 -24.13 5.72
CA LYS A 104 34.41 -22.92 6.43
C LYS A 104 35.23 -21.99 5.53
N ALA A 105 36.03 -22.55 4.62
CA ALA A 105 36.77 -21.78 3.63
C ALA A 105 35.82 -21.03 2.65
N LEU A 106 34.63 -21.58 2.37
CA LEU A 106 33.60 -20.87 1.61
C LEU A 106 33.07 -19.62 2.32
N ALA A 107 33.06 -19.60 3.65
CA ALA A 107 32.57 -18.48 4.46
C ALA A 107 33.60 -17.35 4.67
N THR A 108 34.86 -17.56 4.29
CA THR A 108 36.00 -16.66 4.56
C THR A 108 36.61 -16.04 3.29
N LYS A 109 36.14 -16.40 2.08
CA LYS A 109 36.58 -15.75 0.83
C LYS A 109 35.97 -14.35 0.68
N PRO A 110 36.77 -13.30 0.37
CA PRO A 110 36.25 -11.98 0.00
C PRO A 110 35.41 -12.11 -1.28
N GLN A 111 34.15 -11.69 -1.23
CA GLN A 111 33.29 -11.76 -2.41
C GLN A 111 33.60 -10.61 -3.38
N VAL A 112 34.19 -10.96 -4.52
CA VAL A 112 34.10 -10.16 -5.75
C VAL A 112 32.62 -10.18 -6.19
N ARG A 113 32.03 -9.00 -6.35
CA ARG A 113 30.64 -8.83 -6.82
C ARG A 113 30.50 -9.43 -8.22
N THR A 114 29.79 -10.55 -8.31
CA THR A 114 29.08 -10.98 -9.52
C THR A 114 27.62 -11.27 -9.16
N GLN A 115 26.72 -10.61 -9.89
CA GLN A 115 25.27 -10.65 -9.75
C GLN A 115 24.71 -12.07 -9.96
N SER A 116 23.83 -12.55 -9.06
CA SER A 116 22.42 -12.90 -9.36
C SER A 116 21.75 -13.70 -8.21
N THR A 117 20.71 -13.08 -7.65
CA THR A 117 19.38 -13.62 -7.22
C THR A 117 19.25 -14.86 -6.29
N GLY A 118 18.66 -14.64 -5.11
CA GLY A 118 17.95 -15.66 -4.31
C GLY A 118 17.71 -15.27 -2.84
N ALA A 119 16.57 -14.62 -2.55
CA ALA A 119 16.06 -14.27 -1.20
C ALA A 119 15.98 -15.50 -0.26
N PHE A 120 16.21 -15.42 1.05
CA PHE A 120 15.46 -14.67 2.07
C PHE A 120 16.35 -14.37 3.29
N GLY A 121 16.58 -13.08 3.59
CA GLY A 121 17.23 -12.62 4.82
C GLY A 121 16.21 -12.15 5.87
N ARG A 122 16.45 -12.48 7.14
CA ARG A 122 15.83 -11.80 8.29
C ARG A 122 16.29 -10.33 8.30
N PRO A 123 15.47 -9.36 8.74
CA PRO A 123 15.92 -7.99 8.87
C PRO A 123 16.81 -7.92 10.11
N THR A 124 18.12 -7.81 9.89
CA THR A 124 19.07 -7.32 10.89
C THR A 124 19.22 -5.82 10.75
N GLU A 125 19.44 -5.23 11.92
CA GLU A 125 19.48 -3.83 12.27
C GLU A 125 20.52 -3.05 11.45
N ASP A 126 20.06 -2.32 10.43
CA ASP A 126 20.70 -1.10 9.93
C ASP A 126 19.62 -0.29 9.19
N LEU A 127 18.84 0.47 9.96
CA LEU A 127 17.68 1.24 9.49
C LEU A 127 17.97 2.72 9.24
N PHE A 128 19.23 3.17 9.34
CA PHE A 128 19.58 4.60 9.29
C PHE A 128 20.81 4.95 8.46
N ALA A 129 21.38 4.01 7.70
CA ALA A 129 22.38 4.34 6.68
C ALA A 129 21.68 4.46 5.32
N GLY A 130 20.87 5.50 5.15
CA GLY A 130 20.53 5.96 3.81
C GLY A 130 21.74 6.68 3.25
N GLU A 131 22.57 6.00 2.47
CA GLU A 131 23.43 6.71 1.53
C GLU A 131 22.50 7.55 0.65
N SER A 132 22.77 8.85 0.52
CA SER A 132 22.00 9.77 -0.33
C SER A 132 22.25 9.41 -1.80
N GLU A 133 21.73 8.28 -2.26
CA GLU A 133 21.65 7.99 -3.68
C GLU A 133 20.68 8.99 -4.30
N ASN A 134 21.09 9.60 -5.42
CA ASN A 134 20.24 10.50 -6.20
C ASN A 134 18.90 9.78 -6.49
N LEU A 135 17.79 10.47 -6.23
CA LEU A 135 16.43 9.94 -6.43
C LEU A 135 16.20 9.47 -7.88
N GLU A 136 16.91 10.02 -8.86
CA GLU A 136 16.94 9.48 -10.24
C GLU A 136 17.49 8.05 -10.33
N VAL A 137 18.59 7.77 -9.62
CA VAL A 137 19.23 6.45 -9.58
C VAL A 137 18.31 5.45 -8.88
N LEU A 138 17.66 5.88 -7.80
CA LEU A 138 16.67 5.08 -7.08
C LEU A 138 15.44 4.79 -7.96
N LEU A 139 14.90 5.82 -8.63
CA LEU A 139 13.80 5.68 -9.58
C LEU A 139 14.15 4.68 -10.70
N ALA A 140 15.38 4.71 -11.21
CA ALA A 140 15.82 3.80 -12.27
C ALA A 140 15.99 2.34 -11.80
N LYS A 141 16.50 2.14 -10.58
CA LYS A 141 16.64 0.81 -9.98
C LYS A 141 15.28 0.14 -9.72
N ASP A 142 14.31 0.90 -9.20
CA ASP A 142 13.00 0.34 -8.86
C ASP A 142 12.23 -0.17 -10.09
N SER A 143 12.35 0.49 -11.25
CA SER A 143 11.75 0.02 -12.52
C SER A 143 12.21 -1.39 -12.92
N LEU A 144 13.45 -1.78 -12.57
CA LEU A 144 14.00 -3.10 -12.91
C LEU A 144 13.54 -4.21 -11.94
N GLU A 145 13.05 -3.86 -10.76
CA GLU A 145 12.66 -4.82 -9.71
C GLU A 145 11.14 -5.05 -9.59
N LEU A 146 10.33 -4.44 -10.47
CA LEU A 146 8.88 -4.51 -10.41
C LEU A 146 8.37 -5.95 -10.63
N PRO A 147 7.45 -6.45 -9.78
CA PRO A 147 6.85 -7.76 -10.00
C PRO A 147 5.93 -7.70 -11.23
N PRO A 148 5.72 -8.84 -11.93
CA PRO A 148 4.75 -8.88 -13.01
C PRO A 148 3.34 -8.64 -12.48
N TYR A 149 2.46 -8.12 -13.34
CA TYR A 149 1.04 -8.08 -13.00
C TYR A 149 0.51 -9.49 -12.77
N PRO A 150 -0.32 -9.67 -11.72
CA PRO A 150 -1.18 -10.83 -11.57
C PRO A 150 -1.94 -11.25 -12.85
N SER A 151 -1.68 -12.45 -13.36
CA SER A 151 -2.38 -12.98 -14.54
C SER A 151 -3.79 -13.50 -14.25
N ASP A 152 -4.14 -13.71 -12.98
CA ASP A 152 -5.43 -14.25 -12.51
C ASP A 152 -6.40 -13.18 -11.99
N LEU A 153 -6.13 -11.90 -12.29
CA LEU A 153 -7.11 -10.83 -12.08
C LEU A 153 -8.25 -10.98 -13.08
N PHE A 154 -9.46 -11.01 -12.57
CA PHE A 154 -10.66 -11.04 -13.38
C PHE A 154 -11.11 -9.62 -13.74
N TYR A 155 -11.58 -9.48 -14.98
CA TYR A 155 -12.19 -8.27 -15.51
C TYR A 155 -13.42 -8.61 -16.35
N ALA A 156 -14.43 -7.76 -16.28
CA ALA A 156 -15.59 -7.84 -17.16
C ALA A 156 -15.23 -7.36 -18.58
N ALA A 157 -15.65 -8.10 -19.60
CA ALA A 157 -15.47 -7.72 -21.00
C ALA A 157 -16.54 -6.71 -21.42
N GLY A 158 -16.13 -5.62 -22.08
CA GLY A 158 -17.05 -4.67 -22.74
C GLY A 158 -17.98 -3.88 -21.81
N ALA A 159 -17.69 -3.80 -20.51
CA ALA A 159 -18.47 -3.02 -19.58
C ALA A 159 -18.06 -1.54 -19.64
N THR A 160 -19.06 -0.65 -19.71
CA THR A 160 -18.87 0.80 -19.70
C THR A 160 -18.95 1.38 -18.29
N VAL A 161 -18.41 2.58 -18.08
CA VAL A 161 -18.51 3.30 -16.82
C VAL A 161 -19.95 3.74 -16.58
N ARG A 162 -20.52 3.27 -15.48
CA ARG A 162 -21.87 3.62 -15.03
C ARG A 162 -22.08 5.15 -14.98
N PRO A 163 -23.21 5.67 -15.50
CA PRO A 163 -23.54 7.09 -15.45
C PRO A 163 -23.49 7.68 -14.04
N GLU A 164 -23.88 6.91 -13.02
CA GLU A 164 -23.93 7.36 -11.62
C GLU A 164 -22.53 7.58 -11.01
N ARG A 165 -21.46 7.09 -11.66
CA ARG A 165 -20.07 7.29 -11.23
C ARG A 165 -19.47 8.61 -11.69
N TRP A 166 -20.11 9.34 -12.60
CA TRP A 166 -19.55 10.57 -13.14
C TRP A 166 -20.58 11.68 -13.25
N ARG A 167 -20.12 12.92 -13.24
CA ARG A 167 -20.94 14.12 -13.43
C ARG A 167 -20.30 15.09 -14.39
N SER A 168 -21.12 15.76 -15.19
CA SER A 168 -20.67 16.88 -16.03
C SER A 168 -20.56 18.13 -15.16
N LEU A 169 -19.36 18.72 -15.10
CA LEU A 169 -19.11 20.01 -14.47
C LEU A 169 -19.20 21.16 -15.47
N GLN A 170 -18.87 20.90 -16.73
CA GLN A 170 -19.04 21.82 -17.85
C GLN A 170 -19.39 21.03 -19.11
N ASN A 171 -20.46 21.44 -19.81
CA ASN A 171 -20.80 20.88 -21.11
C ASN A 171 -19.93 21.53 -22.19
N GLY A 172 -19.30 20.71 -23.02
CA GLY A 172 -18.53 21.17 -24.18
C GLY A 172 -19.35 21.12 -25.47
N SER A 173 -18.97 21.94 -26.44
CA SER A 173 -19.47 21.91 -27.82
C SER A 173 -18.43 21.41 -28.81
N ARG A 174 -17.15 21.36 -28.42
CA ARG A 174 -16.05 20.88 -29.26
C ARG A 174 -16.10 19.36 -29.39
N ARG A 175 -16.00 18.86 -30.62
CA ARG A 175 -15.96 17.42 -30.93
C ARG A 175 -14.64 16.97 -31.58
N ASP A 176 -13.96 17.87 -32.28
CA ASP A 176 -12.80 17.54 -33.12
C ASP A 176 -11.44 17.70 -32.41
N GLY A 177 -11.37 17.32 -31.13
CA GLY A 177 -10.15 17.49 -30.33
C GLY A 177 -9.90 16.31 -29.37
N PRO A 178 -8.66 16.15 -28.89
CA PRO A 178 -8.32 15.04 -28.01
C PRO A 178 -9.07 15.08 -26.67
N VAL A 179 -9.09 13.94 -25.99
CA VAL A 179 -9.56 13.81 -24.61
C VAL A 179 -8.36 13.73 -23.68
N VAL A 180 -8.44 14.42 -22.55
CA VAL A 180 -7.42 14.40 -21.50
C VAL A 180 -8.02 13.83 -20.22
N TYR A 181 -7.39 12.81 -19.66
CA TYR A 181 -7.59 12.44 -18.25
C TYR A 181 -6.63 13.27 -17.39
N TRP A 182 -7.15 14.29 -16.71
CA TRP A 182 -6.43 14.98 -15.65
C TRP A 182 -6.43 14.10 -14.41
N MET A 183 -5.37 13.30 -14.27
CA MET A 183 -5.17 12.40 -13.15
C MET A 183 -4.72 13.19 -11.92
N GLN A 184 -5.33 12.90 -10.77
CA GLN A 184 -4.94 13.54 -9.52
C GLN A 184 -4.87 12.54 -8.35
N ARG A 185 -6.02 12.07 -7.83
CA ARG A 185 -6.11 11.16 -6.68
C ARG A 185 -5.84 9.71 -7.06
N ASP A 186 -6.32 9.26 -8.21
CA ASP A 186 -6.34 7.84 -8.60
C ASP A 186 -5.17 7.50 -9.53
N GLN A 187 -3.97 7.40 -8.96
CA GLN A 187 -2.69 7.23 -9.68
C GLN A 187 -2.37 5.77 -10.01
N ARG A 188 -3.22 5.19 -10.86
CA ARG A 188 -3.09 3.83 -11.38
C ARG A 188 -3.70 3.74 -12.76
N MET A 189 -3.24 2.76 -13.54
CA MET A 189 -3.83 2.47 -14.84
C MET A 189 -5.03 1.54 -14.69
N ARG A 190 -4.88 0.41 -13.98
CA ARG A 190 -5.97 -0.57 -13.85
C ARG A 190 -6.97 -0.15 -12.78
N ASP A 191 -8.19 -0.68 -12.91
CA ASP A 191 -9.25 -0.46 -11.93
C ASP A 191 -9.54 1.04 -11.68
N ASN A 192 -9.45 1.86 -12.74
CA ASN A 192 -9.58 3.31 -12.68
C ASN A 192 -10.74 3.79 -13.56
N TYR A 193 -11.88 4.10 -12.93
CA TYR A 193 -13.07 4.56 -13.63
C TYR A 193 -12.88 5.90 -14.37
N ALA A 194 -12.00 6.78 -13.90
CA ALA A 194 -11.74 8.06 -14.56
C ALA A 194 -10.98 7.85 -15.87
N LEU A 195 -9.94 7.01 -15.87
CA LEU A 195 -9.21 6.64 -17.09
C LEU A 195 -10.12 5.87 -18.07
N LEU A 196 -10.92 4.91 -17.58
CA LEU A 196 -11.90 4.19 -18.39
C LEU A 196 -12.87 5.17 -19.06
N LYS A 197 -13.43 6.12 -18.31
CA LYS A 197 -14.37 7.10 -18.86
C LYS A 197 -13.72 8.02 -19.89
N ALA A 198 -12.47 8.42 -19.67
CA ALA A 198 -11.70 9.20 -20.63
C ALA A 198 -11.46 8.42 -21.93
N GLN A 199 -11.13 7.13 -21.84
CA GLN A 199 -10.95 6.28 -23.02
C GLN A 199 -12.26 6.05 -23.78
N GLU A 200 -13.36 5.78 -23.09
CA GLU A 200 -14.69 5.68 -23.70
C GLU A 200 -15.03 6.93 -24.52
N LEU A 201 -14.86 8.11 -23.91
CA LEU A 201 -15.15 9.37 -24.58
C LEU A 201 -14.22 9.62 -25.78
N ALA A 202 -12.93 9.27 -25.65
CA ALA A 202 -11.97 9.41 -26.75
C ALA A 202 -12.34 8.49 -27.93
N LEU A 203 -12.76 7.26 -27.65
CA LEU A 203 -13.22 6.30 -28.66
C LEU A 203 -14.52 6.75 -29.32
N GLU A 204 -15.49 7.26 -28.54
CA GLU A 204 -16.75 7.82 -29.06
C GLU A 204 -16.52 9.00 -30.01
N LEU A 205 -15.54 9.86 -29.70
CA LEU A 205 -15.17 11.01 -30.53
C LEU A 205 -14.23 10.65 -31.68
N GLN A 206 -13.67 9.43 -31.69
CA GLN A 206 -12.58 9.01 -32.59
C GLN A 206 -11.33 9.90 -32.49
N GLN A 207 -11.00 10.31 -31.27
CA GLN A 207 -9.95 11.28 -30.96
C GLN A 207 -8.81 10.66 -30.13
N PRO A 208 -7.61 11.26 -30.11
CA PRO A 208 -6.53 10.84 -29.23
C PRO A 208 -6.88 10.98 -27.75
N LEU A 209 -6.22 10.17 -26.91
CA LEU A 209 -6.31 10.22 -25.45
C LEU A 209 -4.93 10.53 -24.87
N CYS A 210 -4.85 11.34 -23.82
CA CYS A 210 -3.65 11.54 -23.01
C CYS A 210 -4.01 11.52 -21.52
N VAL A 211 -3.09 11.04 -20.68
CA VAL A 211 -3.15 11.23 -19.23
C VAL A 211 -2.25 12.42 -18.85
N LEU A 212 -2.82 13.40 -18.16
CA LEU A 212 -2.12 14.59 -17.68
C LEU A 212 -2.07 14.56 -16.15
N PHE A 213 -0.88 14.69 -15.58
CA PHE A 213 -0.67 14.92 -14.16
C PHE A 213 0.01 16.26 -13.93
N ASN A 214 -0.53 17.09 -13.04
CA ASN A 214 0.10 18.34 -12.64
C ASN A 214 0.67 18.22 -11.21
N LEU A 215 1.99 18.19 -11.09
CA LEU A 215 2.69 18.19 -9.83
C LEU A 215 2.81 19.62 -9.29
N THR A 216 2.03 19.93 -8.26
CA THR A 216 2.11 21.22 -7.57
C THR A 216 3.22 21.16 -6.50
N PRO A 217 4.30 21.95 -6.64
CA PRO A 217 5.30 22.09 -5.58
C PRO A 217 4.62 22.63 -4.32
N ARG A 218 4.78 21.97 -3.17
CA ARG A 218 4.18 22.43 -1.92
C ARG A 218 5.10 23.44 -1.21
N SER A 219 4.53 24.52 -0.69
CA SER A 219 5.21 25.54 0.13
C SER A 219 5.41 25.08 1.59
N PRO A 220 6.49 25.53 2.27
CA PRO A 220 7.83 25.01 2.13
C PRO A 220 7.94 23.55 2.62
N GLY A 221 8.68 22.74 1.85
CA GLY A 221 9.10 21.39 2.23
C GLY A 221 8.11 20.29 1.85
N THR A 222 8.07 19.91 0.57
CA THR A 222 7.45 18.62 0.24
C THR A 222 8.37 17.53 0.77
N GLU A 223 7.90 16.77 1.74
CA GLU A 223 8.67 15.71 2.38
C GLU A 223 9.05 14.65 1.35
N VAL A 224 10.35 14.35 1.28
CA VAL A 224 10.91 13.37 0.34
C VAL A 224 10.19 12.02 0.43
N ARG A 225 9.70 11.67 1.63
CA ARG A 225 8.88 10.48 1.88
C ARG A 225 7.64 10.40 0.97
N HIS A 226 6.79 11.43 0.97
CA HIS A 226 5.54 11.41 0.20
C HIS A 226 5.81 11.62 -1.28
N LEU A 227 6.69 12.56 -1.61
CA LEU A 227 7.02 12.88 -2.99
C LEU A 227 7.67 11.69 -3.70
N GLY A 228 8.69 11.10 -3.08
CA GLY A 228 9.39 9.94 -3.64
C GLY A 228 8.44 8.75 -3.82
N PHE A 229 7.54 8.51 -2.86
CA PHE A 229 6.50 7.50 -3.00
C PHE A 229 5.58 7.82 -4.19
N GLN A 230 5.08 9.04 -4.30
CA GLN A 230 4.20 9.44 -5.41
C GLN A 230 4.86 9.29 -6.78
N LEU A 231 6.05 9.87 -6.97
CA LEU A 231 6.74 9.93 -8.26
C LEU A 231 7.15 8.54 -8.76
N ARG A 232 7.58 7.63 -7.88
CA ARG A 232 7.83 6.22 -8.24
C ARG A 232 6.58 5.54 -8.79
N GLY A 233 5.42 5.82 -8.19
CA GLY A 233 4.14 5.28 -8.65
C GLY A 233 3.74 5.84 -10.01
N LEU A 234 3.86 7.16 -10.20
CA LEU A 234 3.54 7.83 -11.47
C LEU A 234 4.46 7.40 -12.61
N ARG A 235 5.74 7.12 -12.34
CA ARG A 235 6.64 6.54 -13.34
C ARG A 235 6.16 5.17 -13.82
N GLN A 236 5.68 4.33 -12.89
CA GLN A 236 5.07 3.05 -13.28
C GLN A 236 3.82 3.27 -14.15
N VAL A 237 2.98 4.24 -13.81
CA VAL A 237 1.79 4.61 -14.59
C VAL A 237 2.16 5.03 -16.01
N GLU A 238 3.16 5.89 -16.19
CA GLU A 238 3.66 6.29 -17.51
C GLU A 238 4.11 5.08 -18.33
N ASP A 239 4.92 4.19 -17.73
CA ASP A 239 5.41 3.00 -18.41
C ASP A 239 4.28 2.04 -18.79
N ASP A 240 3.32 1.79 -17.90
CA ASP A 240 2.19 0.90 -18.16
C ASP A 240 1.25 1.50 -19.23
N LEU A 241 0.96 2.81 -19.19
CA LEU A 241 0.13 3.50 -20.19
C LEU A 241 0.74 3.45 -21.59
N ARG A 242 2.05 3.71 -21.70
CA ARG A 242 2.78 3.68 -22.98
C ARG A 242 2.78 2.27 -23.56
N ASN A 243 3.16 1.29 -22.75
CA ASN A 243 3.44 -0.07 -23.23
C ASN A 243 2.19 -0.92 -23.42
N GLU A 244 1.14 -0.69 -22.63
CA GLU A 244 -0.08 -1.52 -22.69
C GLU A 244 -1.24 -0.83 -23.39
N LEU A 245 -1.37 0.50 -23.28
CA LEU A 245 -2.52 1.23 -23.81
C LEU A 245 -2.20 2.16 -24.98
N ASN A 246 -0.94 2.36 -25.36
CA ASN A 246 -0.57 3.36 -26.35
C ASN A 246 -1.11 4.77 -26.00
N VAL A 247 -1.10 5.12 -24.70
CA VAL A 247 -1.58 6.41 -24.20
C VAL A 247 -0.39 7.21 -23.67
N PRO A 248 -0.12 8.43 -24.18
CA PRO A 248 0.91 9.30 -23.62
C PRO A 248 0.54 9.79 -22.22
N PHE A 249 1.56 9.90 -21.36
CA PHE A 249 1.46 10.50 -20.04
C PHE A 249 2.28 11.79 -20.01
N VAL A 250 1.66 12.90 -19.60
CA VAL A 250 2.27 14.23 -19.49
C VAL A 250 2.37 14.62 -18.03
N LEU A 251 3.56 15.09 -17.63
CA LEU A 251 3.82 15.62 -16.30
C LEU A 251 4.12 17.12 -16.38
N LEU A 252 3.22 17.93 -15.80
CA LEU A 252 3.43 19.37 -15.63
C LEU A 252 3.86 19.67 -14.20
N THR A 253 4.55 20.79 -13.98
CA THR A 253 4.98 21.24 -12.65
C THR A 253 4.53 22.68 -12.43
N GLY A 254 3.97 22.98 -11.26
CA GLY A 254 3.49 24.32 -10.90
C GLY A 254 2.00 24.38 -10.61
N ASP A 255 1.39 25.54 -10.88
CA ASP A 255 -0.02 25.81 -10.59
C ASP A 255 -0.95 25.12 -11.61
N PRO A 256 -1.82 24.17 -11.19
CA PRO A 256 -2.76 23.52 -12.09
C PRO A 256 -3.76 24.52 -12.71
N THR A 257 -4.05 25.64 -12.05
CA THR A 257 -5.00 26.66 -12.57
C THR A 257 -4.46 27.40 -13.79
N GLU A 258 -3.14 27.38 -14.02
CA GLU A 258 -2.52 27.92 -15.23
C GLU A 258 -2.17 26.80 -16.22
N ASN A 259 -1.52 25.75 -15.71
CA ASN A 259 -0.96 24.67 -16.53
C ASN A 259 -2.04 23.84 -17.25
N VAL A 260 -3.14 23.49 -16.57
CA VAL A 260 -4.18 22.63 -17.17
C VAL A 260 -4.96 23.39 -18.27
N PRO A 261 -5.46 24.62 -18.04
CA PRO A 261 -6.09 25.39 -19.11
C PRO A 261 -5.14 25.68 -20.28
N SER A 262 -3.89 26.03 -20.02
CA SER A 262 -2.88 26.29 -21.06
C SER A 262 -2.65 25.06 -21.94
N PHE A 263 -2.55 23.87 -21.33
CA PHE A 263 -2.44 22.61 -22.07
C PHE A 263 -3.69 22.32 -22.91
N VAL A 264 -4.87 22.57 -22.36
CA VAL A 264 -6.16 22.39 -23.05
C VAL A 264 -6.28 23.28 -24.29
N GLU A 265 -5.87 24.55 -24.18
CA GLU A 265 -5.87 25.48 -25.29
C GLU A 265 -4.83 25.11 -26.35
N ALA A 266 -3.59 24.85 -25.94
CA ALA A 266 -2.48 24.54 -26.84
C ALA A 266 -2.74 23.30 -27.70
N HIS A 267 -3.47 22.32 -27.17
CA HIS A 267 -3.78 21.07 -27.86
C HIS A 267 -5.23 20.96 -28.35
N ASN A 268 -6.00 22.06 -28.32
CA ASN A 268 -7.38 22.08 -28.78
C ASN A 268 -8.25 20.96 -28.15
N VAL A 269 -8.05 20.67 -26.85
CA VAL A 269 -8.69 19.54 -26.15
C VAL A 269 -10.22 19.69 -26.18
N ALA A 270 -10.93 18.61 -26.53
CA ALA A 270 -12.39 18.57 -26.58
C ALA A 270 -13.01 18.29 -25.22
N ALA A 271 -12.40 17.42 -24.43
CA ALA A 271 -12.89 17.07 -23.11
C ALA A 271 -11.76 16.79 -22.11
N VAL A 272 -11.96 17.25 -20.88
CA VAL A 272 -11.16 16.91 -19.71
C VAL A 272 -12.01 16.03 -18.80
N VAL A 273 -11.48 14.86 -18.44
CA VAL A 273 -12.03 13.99 -17.40
C VAL A 273 -11.08 14.07 -16.20
N THR A 274 -11.58 14.23 -14.98
CA THR A 274 -10.78 14.18 -13.75
C THR A 274 -11.36 13.20 -12.75
N ASP A 275 -10.54 12.75 -11.80
CA ASP A 275 -10.98 11.92 -10.68
C ASP A 275 -11.53 12.79 -9.51
N PHE A 276 -12.19 12.15 -8.54
CA PHE A 276 -12.86 12.84 -7.43
C PHE A 276 -12.01 12.84 -6.15
N LYS A 277 -11.88 14.00 -5.51
CA LYS A 277 -11.35 14.14 -4.15
C LYS A 277 -12.12 15.20 -3.35
N PRO A 278 -12.67 14.88 -2.15
CA PRO A 278 -13.54 15.81 -1.42
C PRO A 278 -12.79 16.95 -0.70
N LEU A 279 -11.46 16.95 -0.69
CA LEU A 279 -10.71 17.95 0.07
C LEU A 279 -10.87 19.35 -0.52
N ARG A 280 -10.94 20.35 0.35
CA ARG A 280 -11.20 21.76 0.05
C ARG A 280 -10.25 22.29 -1.02
N GLU A 281 -8.95 22.05 -0.86
CA GLU A 281 -7.91 22.55 -1.78
C GLU A 281 -8.08 21.97 -3.18
N TYR A 282 -8.53 20.71 -3.26
CA TYR A 282 -8.81 20.04 -4.53
C TYR A 282 -10.03 20.61 -5.23
N GLN A 283 -11.14 20.75 -4.49
CA GLN A 283 -12.40 21.25 -5.03
C GLN A 283 -12.27 22.73 -5.45
N GLN A 284 -11.49 23.53 -4.70
CA GLN A 284 -11.12 24.89 -5.09
C GLN A 284 -10.26 24.92 -6.36
N GLY A 285 -9.22 24.09 -6.44
CA GLY A 285 -8.38 23.98 -7.63
C GLY A 285 -9.16 23.55 -8.88
N LEU A 286 -10.03 22.55 -8.75
CA LEU A 286 -10.93 22.10 -9.83
C LEU A 286 -11.88 23.22 -10.28
N SER A 287 -12.44 23.97 -9.33
CA SER A 287 -13.31 25.11 -9.65
C SER A 287 -12.56 26.22 -10.39
N ALA A 288 -11.35 26.56 -9.95
CA ALA A 288 -10.50 27.56 -10.58
C ALA A 288 -10.06 27.14 -12.00
N VAL A 289 -9.71 25.86 -12.20
CA VAL A 289 -9.44 25.31 -13.54
C VAL A 289 -10.68 25.43 -14.41
N LYS A 290 -11.85 24.99 -13.93
CA LYS A 290 -13.12 25.09 -14.66
C LYS A 290 -13.44 26.52 -15.13
N GLU A 291 -13.16 27.52 -14.29
CA GLU A 291 -13.40 28.93 -14.64
C GLU A 291 -12.56 29.38 -15.84
N LYS A 292 -11.30 28.94 -15.92
CA LYS A 292 -10.34 29.27 -16.97
C LYS A 292 -10.40 28.36 -18.20
N LEU A 293 -11.03 27.20 -18.11
CA LEU A 293 -11.19 26.31 -19.28
C LEU A 293 -12.03 26.98 -20.37
N PRO A 294 -11.67 26.78 -21.66
CA PRO A 294 -12.52 27.19 -22.77
C PRO A 294 -13.94 26.63 -22.63
N LYS A 295 -14.96 27.47 -22.82
CA LYS A 295 -16.38 27.04 -22.67
C LYS A 295 -16.80 25.95 -23.66
N ALA A 296 -16.06 25.79 -24.75
CA ALA A 296 -16.28 24.72 -25.72
C ALA A 296 -15.74 23.35 -25.27
N THR A 297 -14.85 23.31 -24.27
CA THR A 297 -14.27 22.06 -23.73
C THR A 297 -15.16 21.47 -22.64
N ALA A 298 -15.48 20.19 -22.73
CA ALA A 298 -16.24 19.50 -21.68
C ALA A 298 -15.36 19.24 -20.45
N LEU A 299 -15.93 19.29 -19.25
CA LEU A 299 -15.26 18.89 -18.01
C LEU A 299 -16.15 17.89 -17.27
N LEU A 300 -15.63 16.68 -17.06
CA LEU A 300 -16.29 15.61 -16.32
C LEU A 300 -15.47 15.25 -15.08
N GLU A 301 -16.16 14.93 -13.98
CA GLU A 301 -15.55 14.40 -12.76
C GLU A 301 -16.10 13.01 -12.48
N VAL A 302 -15.21 12.08 -12.12
CA VAL A 302 -15.52 10.65 -11.91
C VAL A 302 -15.10 10.20 -10.53
N ASP A 303 -16.00 9.57 -9.78
CA ASP A 303 -15.61 8.88 -8.54
C ASP A 303 -14.96 7.52 -8.89
N ALA A 304 -13.64 7.57 -9.00
CA ALA A 304 -12.78 6.41 -9.21
C ALA A 304 -12.20 5.85 -7.90
N HIS A 305 -12.51 6.46 -6.76
CA HIS A 305 -11.89 6.15 -5.48
C HIS A 305 -12.79 5.31 -4.56
N ASN A 306 -14.10 5.58 -4.58
CA ASN A 306 -15.09 4.91 -3.77
C ASN A 306 -15.71 3.73 -4.52
N VAL A 307 -16.06 2.66 -3.80
CA VAL A 307 -16.83 1.56 -4.36
C VAL A 307 -18.18 2.11 -4.78
N CYS A 308 -18.87 2.78 -3.86
CA CYS A 308 -20.12 3.49 -4.10
C CYS A 308 -19.82 4.99 -4.24
N PRO A 309 -20.16 5.65 -5.37
CA PRO A 309 -19.87 7.07 -5.56
C PRO A 309 -20.39 7.91 -4.39
N VAL A 310 -19.61 8.90 -3.93
CA VAL A 310 -19.92 9.63 -2.69
C VAL A 310 -21.29 10.30 -2.73
N TRP A 311 -21.66 10.87 -3.89
CA TRP A 311 -22.91 11.59 -4.10
C TRP A 311 -24.12 10.67 -4.27
N GLU A 312 -23.89 9.41 -4.65
CA GLU A 312 -24.92 8.36 -4.73
C GLU A 312 -25.14 7.67 -3.38
N THR A 313 -24.07 7.52 -2.59
CA THR A 313 -24.13 6.84 -1.30
C THR A 313 -24.98 7.62 -0.31
N SER A 314 -24.76 8.94 -0.18
CA SER A 314 -25.66 9.80 0.60
C SER A 314 -25.59 11.26 0.14
N HIS A 315 -26.77 11.88 0.00
CA HIS A 315 -26.93 13.29 -0.35
C HIS A 315 -26.73 14.24 0.85
N LYS A 316 -26.27 13.74 2.00
CA LYS A 316 -25.95 14.54 3.18
C LYS A 316 -24.82 13.93 3.98
N GLN A 317 -24.29 14.71 4.92
CA GLN A 317 -23.39 14.23 5.95
C GLN A 317 -24.08 13.15 6.81
N GLU A 318 -23.47 11.97 6.89
CA GLU A 318 -23.93 10.89 7.76
C GLU A 318 -23.33 11.01 9.16
N TRP A 319 -24.17 10.85 10.19
CA TRP A 319 -23.72 11.08 11.55
C TRP A 319 -22.87 9.94 12.10
N SER A 320 -22.97 8.71 11.58
CA SER A 320 -22.12 7.60 12.03
C SER A 320 -21.96 6.49 11.00
N ALA A 321 -21.01 5.58 11.30
CA ALA A 321 -20.86 4.31 10.59
C ALA A 321 -22.17 3.50 10.53
N ALA A 322 -23.09 3.64 11.50
CA ALA A 322 -24.35 2.92 11.47
C ALA A 322 -25.30 3.40 10.36
N THR A 323 -25.27 4.68 10.02
CA THR A 323 -26.20 5.25 9.04
C THR A 323 -25.69 5.15 7.63
N ILE A 324 -24.42 5.50 7.39
CA ILE A 324 -23.76 5.27 6.09
C ILE A 324 -23.78 3.78 5.72
N ARG A 325 -23.60 2.85 6.67
CA ARG A 325 -23.66 1.40 6.39
C ARG A 325 -24.99 1.00 5.76
N ARG A 326 -26.11 1.52 6.27
CA ARG A 326 -27.43 1.21 5.70
C ARG A 326 -27.55 1.71 4.25
N LYS A 327 -26.87 2.81 3.92
CA LYS A 327 -26.83 3.36 2.56
C LYS A 327 -25.92 2.56 1.64
N VAL A 328 -24.72 2.23 2.10
CA VAL A 328 -23.81 1.30 1.39
C VAL A 328 -24.54 -0.01 1.10
N HIS A 329 -25.23 -0.60 2.07
CA HIS A 329 -26.00 -1.83 1.84
C HIS A 329 -27.08 -1.68 0.76
N GLY A 330 -27.67 -0.50 0.61
CA GLY A 330 -28.70 -0.23 -0.39
C GLY A 330 -28.15 -0.12 -1.81
N CYS A 331 -26.85 0.17 -1.99
CA CYS A 331 -26.25 0.41 -3.30
C CYS A 331 -25.06 -0.51 -3.62
N ILE A 332 -24.57 -1.31 -2.67
CA ILE A 332 -23.39 -2.16 -2.86
C ILE A 332 -23.62 -3.25 -3.92
N ASP A 333 -24.84 -3.79 -4.03
CA ASP A 333 -25.15 -4.78 -5.07
C ASP A 333 -25.11 -4.15 -6.48
N THR A 334 -25.32 -2.83 -6.60
CA THR A 334 -25.21 -2.07 -7.85
C THR A 334 -23.77 -1.73 -8.19
N PHE A 335 -23.00 -1.27 -7.21
CA PHE A 335 -21.67 -0.67 -7.46
C PHE A 335 -20.49 -1.62 -7.19
N LEU A 336 -20.65 -2.67 -6.39
CA LEU A 336 -19.64 -3.73 -6.28
C LEU A 336 -19.83 -4.75 -7.40
N GLU A 337 -19.58 -4.25 -8.61
CA GLU A 337 -19.56 -5.01 -9.85
C GLU A 337 -18.14 -5.48 -10.19
N ASP A 338 -18.04 -6.40 -11.15
CA ASP A 338 -16.74 -6.76 -11.72
C ASP A 338 -16.16 -5.56 -12.45
N LEU A 339 -14.86 -5.34 -12.26
CA LEU A 339 -14.17 -4.17 -12.84
C LEU A 339 -14.03 -4.37 -14.36
N PRO A 340 -14.40 -3.39 -15.19
CA PRO A 340 -14.18 -3.47 -16.63
C PRO A 340 -12.69 -3.46 -16.95
N ALA A 341 -12.28 -4.22 -17.98
CA ALA A 341 -10.91 -4.16 -18.46
C ALA A 341 -10.69 -2.94 -19.37
N LEU A 342 -9.50 -2.34 -19.26
CA LEU A 342 -8.91 -1.53 -20.33
C LEU A 342 -8.36 -2.50 -21.40
N THR A 343 -9.25 -3.17 -22.14
CA THR A 343 -8.88 -4.32 -23.00
C THR A 343 -8.23 -3.97 -24.34
N VAL A 344 -8.17 -2.69 -24.71
CA VAL A 344 -7.69 -2.29 -26.03
C VAL A 344 -6.68 -1.15 -25.93
N PRO A 345 -5.50 -1.29 -26.58
CA PRO A 345 -4.67 -0.14 -26.88
C PRO A 345 -5.47 0.93 -27.59
N HIS A 346 -5.29 2.19 -27.21
CA HIS A 346 -5.99 3.31 -27.81
C HIS A 346 -5.59 3.44 -29.28
N PRO A 347 -6.55 3.36 -30.22
CA PRO A 347 -6.24 3.27 -31.65
C PRO A 347 -5.88 4.61 -32.27
N HIS A 348 -6.18 5.73 -31.60
CA HIS A 348 -5.93 7.08 -32.12
C HIS A 348 -4.66 7.65 -31.49
N ALA A 349 -3.56 7.62 -32.24
CA ALA A 349 -2.30 8.21 -31.81
C ALA A 349 -2.41 9.74 -31.68
N TRP A 350 -1.72 10.29 -30.69
CA TRP A 350 -1.52 11.74 -30.60
C TRP A 350 -0.56 12.17 -31.72
N GLN A 351 -1.00 13.11 -32.56
CA GLN A 351 -0.28 13.45 -33.81
C GLN A 351 1.04 14.18 -33.53
N ASP A 352 1.04 15.08 -32.56
CA ASP A 352 2.26 15.70 -32.05
C ASP A 352 2.92 14.78 -31.02
N SER A 353 4.23 14.57 -31.12
CA SER A 353 4.93 13.79 -30.10
C SER A 353 4.90 14.55 -28.76
N LEU A 354 3.95 14.22 -27.89
CA LEU A 354 3.96 14.69 -26.51
C LEU A 354 5.25 14.22 -25.84
N ALA A 355 6.01 15.16 -25.26
CA ALA A 355 7.26 14.83 -24.61
C ALA A 355 7.00 13.93 -23.39
N SER A 356 7.74 12.83 -23.30
CA SER A 356 7.77 12.02 -22.08
C SER A 356 8.27 12.87 -20.90
N PRO A 357 7.77 12.64 -19.68
CA PRO A 357 8.23 13.32 -18.48
C PRO A 357 9.76 13.29 -18.34
N ASN A 358 10.35 14.47 -18.16
CA ASN A 358 11.74 14.57 -17.70
C ASN A 358 11.79 14.40 -16.19
N TRP A 359 11.72 13.14 -15.71
CA TRP A 359 11.75 12.83 -14.28
C TRP A 359 12.93 13.46 -13.55
N GLY A 360 14.10 13.47 -14.19
CA GLY A 360 15.31 14.06 -13.63
C GLY A 360 15.24 15.57 -13.45
N GLY A 361 14.75 16.25 -14.48
CA GLY A 361 14.50 17.69 -14.44
C GLY A 361 13.44 18.09 -13.42
N VAL A 362 12.36 17.30 -13.30
CA VAL A 362 11.29 17.55 -12.32
C VAL A 362 11.81 17.42 -10.89
N LEU A 363 12.65 16.43 -10.60
CA LEU A 363 13.23 16.31 -9.27
C LEU A 363 14.17 17.45 -8.93
N SER A 364 14.97 17.87 -9.90
CA SER A 364 15.94 18.96 -9.72
C SER A 364 15.28 20.33 -9.54
N SER A 365 14.02 20.49 -9.94
CA SER A 365 13.27 21.75 -9.82
C SER A 365 12.47 21.90 -8.53
N LEU A 366 12.38 20.86 -7.70
CA LEU A 366 11.58 20.86 -6.48
C LEU A 366 12.43 21.19 -5.25
N GLU A 367 11.88 22.03 -4.36
CA GLU A 367 12.41 22.21 -3.01
C GLU A 367 11.92 21.05 -2.13
N ILE A 368 12.78 20.06 -1.94
CA ILE A 368 12.49 18.82 -1.21
C ILE A 368 12.95 18.95 0.24
N ASP A 369 12.04 18.70 1.18
CA ASP A 369 12.41 18.54 2.59
C ASP A 369 12.90 17.10 2.84
N HIS A 370 14.15 17.00 3.26
CA HIS A 370 14.82 15.74 3.55
C HIS A 370 14.77 15.33 5.03
N GLU A 371 14.13 16.13 5.90
CA GLU A 371 13.93 15.81 7.32
C GLU A 371 13.15 14.49 7.49
N VAL A 372 12.09 14.32 6.67
CA VAL A 372 11.23 13.12 6.72
C VAL A 372 11.65 12.12 5.63
N HIS A 373 12.54 11.19 6.00
CA HIS A 373 13.09 10.20 5.08
C HIS A 373 12.05 9.21 4.52
N GLU A 374 12.31 8.69 3.32
CA GLU A 374 11.54 7.58 2.76
C GLU A 374 11.59 6.30 3.60
N VAL A 375 10.69 5.35 3.31
CA VAL A 375 10.57 4.09 4.06
C VAL A 375 10.79 2.88 3.16
N ALA A 376 11.66 1.96 3.60
CA ALA A 376 12.02 0.78 2.79
C ALA A 376 10.96 -0.33 2.79
N TRP A 377 10.07 -0.38 3.79
CA TRP A 377 9.11 -1.47 3.95
C TRP A 377 7.90 -1.37 3.00
N CYS A 378 7.62 -0.17 2.47
CA CYS A 378 6.48 0.12 1.60
C CYS A 378 6.99 0.75 0.31
N ARG A 379 7.27 -0.09 -0.69
CA ARG A 379 7.67 0.40 -2.02
C ARG A 379 6.43 0.81 -2.81
N SER A 380 6.55 1.89 -3.57
CA SER A 380 5.44 2.48 -4.32
C SER A 380 5.08 1.68 -5.58
N GLY A 381 3.89 1.92 -6.12
CA GLY A 381 3.44 1.46 -7.43
C GLY A 381 2.31 0.44 -7.39
N GLU A 382 1.52 0.39 -8.47
CA GLU A 382 0.34 -0.47 -8.59
C GLU A 382 0.68 -1.97 -8.43
N ARG A 383 1.82 -2.40 -9.00
CA ARG A 383 2.28 -3.79 -8.91
C ARG A 383 2.65 -4.17 -7.46
N ARG A 384 3.27 -3.25 -6.71
CA ARG A 384 3.60 -3.43 -5.29
C ARG A 384 2.36 -3.41 -4.40
N ALA A 385 1.37 -2.58 -4.74
CA ALA A 385 0.09 -2.56 -4.05
C ALA A 385 -0.65 -3.90 -4.17
N LEU A 386 -0.67 -4.49 -5.37
CA LEU A 386 -1.25 -5.81 -5.63
C LEU A 386 -0.49 -6.93 -4.91
N GLU A 387 0.84 -6.88 -4.88
CA GLU A 387 1.67 -7.80 -4.09
C GLU A 387 1.35 -7.70 -2.59
N ALA A 388 1.21 -6.48 -2.06
CA ALA A 388 0.83 -6.24 -0.66
C ALA A 388 -0.56 -6.79 -0.34
N LEU A 389 -1.53 -6.60 -1.25
CA LEU A 389 -2.89 -7.15 -1.13
C LEU A 389 -2.86 -8.68 -1.08
N ARG A 390 -2.17 -9.33 -2.04
CA ARG A 390 -2.03 -10.78 -2.08
C ARG A 390 -1.37 -11.33 -0.84
N SER A 391 -0.32 -10.66 -0.37
CA SER A 391 0.37 -11.02 0.87
C SER A 391 -0.59 -10.94 2.06
N PHE A 392 -1.43 -9.92 2.14
CA PHE A 392 -2.40 -9.76 3.23
C PHE A 392 -3.52 -10.81 3.18
N LEU A 393 -4.05 -11.11 1.99
CA LEU A 393 -5.14 -12.08 1.81
C LEU A 393 -4.70 -13.54 1.97
N LYS A 394 -3.40 -13.82 2.17
CA LYS A 394 -2.97 -15.16 2.62
C LYS A 394 -3.60 -15.49 3.96
N GLU A 395 -4.12 -16.71 4.09
CA GLU A 395 -4.81 -17.21 5.27
C GLU A 395 -4.07 -16.91 6.59
N SER A 396 -2.74 -17.08 6.60
CA SER A 396 -1.89 -16.84 7.77
C SER A 396 -1.89 -15.40 8.30
N ARG A 397 -2.32 -14.43 7.49
CA ARG A 397 -2.48 -13.02 7.87
C ARG A 397 -3.95 -12.63 7.94
N PHE A 398 -4.74 -12.96 6.92
CA PHE A 398 -6.11 -12.49 6.81
C PHE A 398 -7.00 -12.96 7.96
N ALA A 399 -6.88 -14.24 8.37
CA ALA A 399 -7.65 -14.81 9.48
C ALA A 399 -7.45 -14.07 10.82
N ARG A 400 -6.32 -13.37 10.97
CA ARG A 400 -5.98 -12.60 12.18
C ARG A 400 -6.60 -11.20 12.20
N PHE A 401 -7.10 -10.69 11.07
CA PHE A 401 -7.53 -9.30 10.97
C PHE A 401 -8.59 -8.94 12.02
N ALA A 402 -9.70 -9.68 12.07
CA ALA A 402 -10.81 -9.35 12.96
C ALA A 402 -10.42 -9.34 14.45
N SER A 403 -9.59 -10.31 14.87
CA SER A 403 -9.21 -10.49 16.29
C SER A 403 -7.99 -9.68 16.71
N GLN A 404 -7.08 -9.35 15.78
CA GLN A 404 -5.77 -8.77 16.12
C GLN A 404 -5.48 -7.40 15.47
N ARG A 405 -6.37 -6.83 14.64
CA ARG A 405 -6.17 -5.48 14.06
C ARG A 405 -5.98 -4.36 15.08
N ASN A 406 -6.45 -4.57 16.32
CA ASN A 406 -6.33 -3.62 17.42
C ASN A 406 -5.08 -3.85 18.30
N ASP A 407 -4.30 -4.89 18.04
CA ASP A 407 -3.02 -5.13 18.72
C ASP A 407 -1.87 -4.53 17.89
N PRO A 408 -1.28 -3.41 18.32
CA PRO A 408 -0.20 -2.75 17.57
C PRO A 408 1.10 -3.58 17.54
N THR A 409 1.23 -4.62 18.37
CA THR A 409 2.38 -5.56 18.35
C THR A 409 2.27 -6.60 17.24
N VAL A 410 1.11 -6.72 16.58
CA VAL A 410 0.84 -7.69 15.51
C VAL A 410 0.62 -6.99 14.17
N ARG A 411 1.65 -6.30 13.68
CA ARG A 411 1.57 -5.53 12.42
C ARG A 411 1.09 -6.35 11.21
N ALA A 412 1.41 -7.64 11.18
CA ALA A 412 1.03 -8.55 10.11
C ALA A 412 -0.49 -8.79 10.03
N ALA A 413 -1.25 -8.51 11.10
CA ALA A 413 -2.72 -8.65 11.13
C ALA A 413 -3.44 -7.55 10.35
N THR A 414 -2.77 -6.44 10.01
CA THR A 414 -3.34 -5.37 9.18
C THR A 414 -2.87 -5.49 7.72
N SER A 415 -3.63 -4.91 6.79
CA SER A 415 -3.35 -5.00 5.36
C SER A 415 -2.09 -4.24 4.95
N ASN A 416 -1.81 -3.12 5.61
CA ASN A 416 -0.81 -2.12 5.22
C ASN A 416 -1.06 -1.52 3.82
N LEU A 417 -2.33 -1.47 3.41
CA LEU A 417 -2.73 -0.95 2.10
C LEU A 417 -3.00 0.57 2.08
N SER A 418 -3.06 1.22 3.25
CA SER A 418 -3.44 2.63 3.35
C SER A 418 -2.51 3.59 2.57
N PRO A 419 -1.18 3.41 2.47
CA PRO A 419 -0.36 4.25 1.58
C PRO A 419 -0.79 4.14 0.12
N TYR A 420 -0.98 2.91 -0.39
CA TYR A 420 -1.39 2.70 -1.78
C TYR A 420 -2.80 3.22 -2.05
N LEU A 421 -3.72 3.07 -1.09
CA LEU A 421 -5.06 3.64 -1.17
C LEU A 421 -5.01 5.17 -1.23
N ASN A 422 -4.24 5.82 -0.35
CA ASN A 422 -4.12 7.29 -0.33
C ASN A 422 -3.67 7.88 -1.67
N PHE A 423 -2.62 7.29 -2.26
CA PHE A 423 -2.12 7.69 -3.58
C PHE A 423 -2.91 7.09 -4.75
N GLY A 424 -3.97 6.32 -4.49
CA GLY A 424 -4.78 5.71 -5.53
C GLY A 424 -4.03 4.69 -6.39
N GLN A 425 -2.97 4.08 -5.88
CA GLN A 425 -2.19 3.03 -6.54
C GLN A 425 -2.87 1.66 -6.48
N ILE A 426 -3.99 1.53 -5.78
CA ILE A 426 -4.86 0.36 -5.83
C ILE A 426 -6.31 0.77 -5.61
N SER A 427 -7.22 0.16 -6.36
CA SER A 427 -8.66 0.37 -6.17
C SER A 427 -9.17 -0.31 -4.91
N ALA A 428 -9.96 0.40 -4.11
CA ALA A 428 -10.68 -0.20 -2.99
C ALA A 428 -11.66 -1.28 -3.46
N GLN A 429 -12.31 -1.09 -4.61
CA GLN A 429 -13.19 -2.09 -5.20
C GLN A 429 -12.43 -3.37 -5.57
N ARG A 430 -11.21 -3.25 -6.13
CA ARG A 430 -10.35 -4.41 -6.38
C ARG A 430 -10.05 -5.18 -5.08
N ILE A 431 -9.72 -4.47 -4.01
CA ILE A 431 -9.47 -5.10 -2.71
C ILE A 431 -10.71 -5.88 -2.23
N VAL A 432 -11.91 -5.31 -2.37
CA VAL A 432 -13.16 -5.99 -1.99
C VAL A 432 -13.42 -7.21 -2.87
N LEU A 433 -13.21 -7.13 -4.18
CA LEU A 433 -13.40 -8.25 -5.11
C LEU A 433 -12.41 -9.41 -4.83
N GLU A 434 -11.14 -9.11 -4.55
CA GLU A 434 -10.19 -10.16 -4.16
C GLU A 434 -10.52 -10.76 -2.78
N THR A 435 -11.02 -9.94 -1.85
CA THR A 435 -11.53 -10.43 -0.55
C THR A 435 -12.74 -11.35 -0.74
N LYS A 436 -13.66 -10.99 -1.64
CA LYS A 436 -14.80 -11.81 -2.05
C LYS A 436 -14.35 -13.17 -2.59
N LYS A 437 -13.35 -13.16 -3.49
CA LYS A 437 -12.75 -14.36 -4.10
C LYS A 437 -12.15 -15.29 -3.05
N VAL A 438 -11.34 -14.77 -2.12
CA VAL A 438 -10.68 -15.57 -1.07
C VAL A 438 -11.67 -16.09 -0.02
N SER A 439 -12.65 -15.28 0.38
CA SER A 439 -13.63 -15.68 1.40
C SER A 439 -14.74 -16.60 0.86
N GLY A 440 -14.95 -16.64 -0.46
CA GLY A 440 -16.07 -17.35 -1.09
C GLY A 440 -17.45 -16.79 -0.72
N LYS A 441 -17.51 -15.54 -0.23
CA LYS A 441 -18.75 -14.89 0.23
C LYS A 441 -19.35 -14.00 -0.86
N GLY A 442 -20.67 -13.88 -0.89
CA GLY A 442 -21.37 -12.88 -1.71
C GLY A 442 -21.32 -11.48 -1.09
N ASN A 443 -21.68 -10.45 -1.87
CA ASN A 443 -21.62 -9.04 -1.46
C ASN A 443 -22.26 -8.80 -0.07
N ARG A 444 -23.51 -9.24 0.14
CA ARG A 444 -24.21 -9.05 1.42
C ARG A 444 -23.56 -9.72 2.63
N ALA A 445 -22.82 -10.82 2.42
CA ALA A 445 -22.11 -11.49 3.50
C ALA A 445 -20.79 -10.77 3.87
N LEU A 446 -20.23 -9.98 2.95
CA LEU A 446 -19.12 -9.06 3.23
C LEU A 446 -19.58 -7.81 4.00
N PHE A 447 -20.85 -7.44 3.88
CA PHE A 447 -21.46 -6.28 4.54
C PHE A 447 -22.62 -6.70 5.46
N PRO A 448 -22.37 -7.47 6.53
CA PRO A 448 -23.41 -7.90 7.45
C PRO A 448 -23.94 -6.72 8.29
N ALA A 449 -25.25 -6.69 8.51
CA ALA A 449 -25.90 -5.62 9.28
C ALA A 449 -25.41 -5.52 10.73
N LYS A 450 -25.08 -6.65 11.37
CA LYS A 450 -24.77 -6.71 12.81
C LYS A 450 -23.43 -7.35 13.11
N ASP A 451 -23.24 -8.60 12.70
CA ASP A 451 -22.06 -9.40 13.06
C ASP A 451 -20.89 -9.12 12.11
N ARG A 452 -19.84 -8.47 12.62
CA ARG A 452 -18.60 -8.17 11.87
C ARG A 452 -17.39 -8.85 12.50
N THR A 453 -17.59 -10.04 13.07
CA THR A 453 -16.54 -10.81 13.75
C THR A 453 -15.70 -11.65 12.80
N THR A 454 -16.17 -11.92 11.58
CA THR A 454 -15.36 -12.59 10.57
C THR A 454 -14.32 -11.64 9.97
N PRO A 455 -13.16 -12.15 9.53
CA PRO A 455 -12.11 -11.34 8.90
C PRO A 455 -12.63 -10.47 7.74
N GLU A 456 -13.39 -11.05 6.84
CA GLU A 456 -13.93 -10.38 5.65
C GLU A 456 -14.95 -9.30 5.99
N ALA A 457 -15.88 -9.56 6.92
CA ALA A 457 -16.85 -8.57 7.34
C ALA A 457 -16.20 -7.41 8.11
N SER A 458 -15.23 -7.72 8.98
CA SER A 458 -14.47 -6.70 9.73
C SER A 458 -13.62 -5.85 8.80
N PHE A 459 -12.99 -6.47 7.79
CA PHE A 459 -12.14 -5.77 6.83
C PHE A 459 -12.95 -4.88 5.89
N CYS A 460 -14.05 -5.37 5.34
CA CYS A 460 -14.94 -4.59 4.47
C CYS A 460 -15.65 -3.44 5.20
N GLU A 461 -15.95 -3.59 6.50
CA GLU A 461 -16.40 -2.47 7.34
C GLU A 461 -15.37 -1.33 7.40
N GLU A 462 -14.09 -1.64 7.62
CA GLU A 462 -13.06 -0.60 7.68
C GLU A 462 -12.75 -0.03 6.28
N LEU A 463 -12.69 -0.88 5.25
CA LEU A 463 -12.29 -0.52 3.90
C LEU A 463 -13.35 0.28 3.11
N VAL A 464 -14.63 -0.01 3.32
CA VAL A 464 -15.73 0.62 2.59
C VAL A 464 -16.52 1.51 3.53
N VAL A 465 -17.14 0.96 4.58
CA VAL A 465 -18.06 1.74 5.43
C VAL A 465 -17.34 2.89 6.14
N ARG A 466 -16.17 2.64 6.76
CA ARG A 466 -15.42 3.69 7.47
C ARG A 466 -14.68 4.63 6.52
N ARG A 467 -14.08 4.08 5.45
CA ARG A 467 -13.34 4.87 4.47
C ARG A 467 -14.25 5.84 3.71
N GLU A 468 -15.36 5.34 3.19
CA GLU A 468 -16.30 6.15 2.38
C GLU A 468 -17.15 7.07 3.26
N LEU A 469 -17.32 6.76 4.55
CA LEU A 469 -17.83 7.74 5.53
C LEU A 469 -16.88 8.94 5.66
N SER A 470 -15.57 8.73 5.54
CA SER A 470 -14.61 9.83 5.64
C SER A 470 -14.69 10.75 4.43
N ASP A 471 -14.83 10.17 3.23
CA ASP A 471 -15.13 10.94 2.01
C ASP A 471 -16.48 11.67 2.14
N ASN A 472 -17.53 11.02 2.65
CA ASN A 472 -18.83 11.64 2.91
C ASN A 472 -18.71 12.84 3.86
N PHE A 473 -17.97 12.73 4.95
CA PHE A 473 -17.78 13.84 5.88
C PHE A 473 -17.06 15.02 5.22
N CYS A 474 -15.92 14.78 4.56
CA CYS A 474 -15.17 15.86 3.92
C CYS A 474 -15.93 16.48 2.74
N TYR A 475 -16.78 15.71 2.05
CA TYR A 475 -17.60 16.20 0.95
C TYR A 475 -18.74 17.12 1.41
N HIS A 476 -19.36 16.83 2.56
CA HIS A 476 -20.53 17.57 3.05
C HIS A 476 -20.22 18.59 4.15
N CYS A 477 -19.07 18.49 4.82
CA CYS A 477 -18.64 19.40 5.88
C CYS A 477 -17.51 20.30 5.39
N ALA A 478 -17.78 21.59 5.17
CA ALA A 478 -16.76 22.54 4.74
C ALA A 478 -15.63 22.71 5.77
N ASP A 479 -15.94 22.53 7.06
CA ASP A 479 -15.02 22.68 8.21
C ASP A 479 -14.48 21.32 8.70
N TYR A 480 -14.23 20.38 7.78
CA TYR A 480 -13.82 19.01 8.12
C TYR A 480 -12.50 18.89 8.91
N ASP A 481 -11.70 19.96 8.94
CA ASP A 481 -10.38 20.09 9.56
C ASP A 481 -10.36 21.07 10.74
N SER A 482 -11.53 21.51 11.22
CA SER A 482 -11.71 22.48 12.30
C SER A 482 -12.67 21.95 13.37
N THR A 483 -12.56 22.46 14.60
CA THR A 483 -13.52 22.16 15.68
C THR A 483 -14.94 22.59 15.32
N GLU A 484 -15.09 23.52 14.37
CA GLU A 484 -16.39 23.91 13.82
C GLU A 484 -17.10 22.80 13.02
N GLY A 485 -16.37 21.81 12.50
CA GLY A 485 -16.98 20.64 11.85
C GLY A 485 -17.55 19.59 12.81
N ALA A 486 -17.42 19.81 14.14
CA ALA A 486 -17.91 18.89 15.16
C ALA A 486 -19.44 18.94 15.32
N ALA A 487 -20.02 17.89 15.89
CA ALA A 487 -21.43 17.89 16.27
C ALA A 487 -21.68 18.80 17.49
N ASP A 488 -22.88 19.39 17.59
CA ASP A 488 -23.23 20.34 18.65
C ASP A 488 -22.98 19.81 20.08
N TRP A 489 -23.24 18.52 20.31
CA TRP A 489 -22.99 17.90 21.63
C TRP A 489 -21.51 17.91 22.01
N ALA A 490 -20.63 17.75 21.02
CA ALA A 490 -19.19 17.75 21.21
C ALA A 490 -18.67 19.18 21.39
N LYS A 491 -19.15 20.14 20.59
CA LYS A 491 -18.83 21.56 20.78
C LYS A 491 -19.21 22.03 22.18
N THR A 492 -20.43 21.70 22.61
CA THR A 492 -20.96 22.06 23.92
C THR A 492 -20.09 21.49 25.04
N THR A 493 -19.83 20.17 25.02
CA THR A 493 -19.07 19.53 26.10
C THR A 493 -17.62 20.01 26.13
N LEU A 494 -16.99 20.29 24.99
CA LEU A 494 -15.63 20.83 24.97
C LEU A 494 -15.59 22.27 25.50
N ALA A 495 -16.59 23.10 25.18
CA ALA A 495 -16.70 24.46 25.71
C ALA A 495 -16.91 24.49 27.23
N GLU A 496 -17.76 23.60 27.76
CA GLU A 496 -17.99 23.45 29.21
C GLU A 496 -16.70 23.12 29.97
N HIS A 497 -15.81 22.35 29.35
CA HIS A 497 -14.54 21.91 29.94
C HIS A 497 -13.32 22.75 29.52
N ALA A 498 -13.52 23.85 28.78
CA ALA A 498 -12.43 24.67 28.25
C ALA A 498 -11.53 25.27 29.36
N ARG A 499 -12.07 25.48 30.56
CA ARG A 499 -11.35 26.05 31.72
C ARG A 499 -10.78 25.01 32.67
N ASP A 500 -10.95 23.72 32.39
CA ASP A 500 -10.37 22.68 33.23
C ASP A 500 -8.86 22.76 33.23
N ARG A 501 -8.24 22.59 34.40
CA ARG A 501 -6.78 22.49 34.48
C ARG A 501 -6.31 21.22 33.78
N ARG A 502 -5.39 21.38 32.81
CA ARG A 502 -4.68 20.25 32.18
C ARG A 502 -3.59 19.77 33.14
N GLU A 503 -3.46 18.45 33.28
CA GLU A 503 -2.42 17.85 34.11
C GLU A 503 -1.03 18.05 33.51
N HIS A 504 -0.94 17.98 32.18
CA HIS A 504 0.25 18.22 31.39
C HIS A 504 -0.06 19.16 30.23
N LEU A 505 0.92 19.97 29.83
CA LEU A 505 0.89 20.76 28.61
C LEU A 505 2.23 20.56 27.91
N TYR A 506 2.18 20.15 26.64
CA TYR A 506 3.36 20.00 25.80
C TYR A 506 3.34 21.00 24.66
N SER A 507 4.52 21.47 24.28
CA SER A 507 4.72 22.19 23.04
C SER A 507 4.58 21.28 21.82
N ASP A 508 4.32 21.87 20.65
CA ASP A 508 4.31 21.18 19.35
C ASP A 508 5.58 20.34 19.16
N ARG A 509 6.74 20.91 19.52
CA ARG A 509 8.05 20.24 19.41
C ARG A 509 8.17 19.02 20.33
N GLU A 510 7.78 19.13 21.60
CA GLU A 510 7.81 18.00 22.54
C GLU A 510 6.89 16.86 22.08
N LEU A 511 5.74 17.19 21.50
CA LEU A 511 4.84 16.21 20.91
C LEU A 511 5.45 15.58 19.65
N GLU A 512 6.02 16.38 18.75
CA GLU A 512 6.65 15.90 17.52
C GLU A 512 7.82 14.94 17.79
N GLU A 513 8.69 15.30 18.73
CA GLU A 513 9.89 14.53 19.11
C GLU A 513 9.58 13.34 20.03
N GLY A 514 8.32 13.16 20.48
CA GLY A 514 7.95 12.06 21.37
C GLY A 514 8.53 12.20 22.78
N LEU A 515 8.47 13.40 23.34
CA LEU A 515 9.04 13.76 24.65
C LEU A 515 7.99 13.96 25.74
N THR A 516 6.99 13.06 25.79
CA THR A 516 5.97 13.08 26.85
C THR A 516 6.34 12.14 28.00
N HIS A 517 5.59 12.25 29.10
CA HIS A 517 5.70 11.36 30.25
C HIS A 517 5.25 9.90 29.96
N GLU A 518 4.41 9.64 28.93
CA GLU A 518 3.97 8.27 28.61
C GLU A 518 4.83 7.63 27.52
N ASP A 519 5.45 6.49 27.84
CA ASP A 519 6.28 5.72 26.90
C ASP A 519 5.50 5.19 25.68
N VAL A 520 4.26 4.73 25.87
CA VAL A 520 3.42 4.20 24.79
C VAL A 520 2.98 5.28 23.80
N TRP A 521 2.79 6.52 24.25
CA TRP A 521 2.44 7.64 23.37
C TRP A 521 3.66 8.05 22.54
N ASN A 522 4.81 8.18 23.19
CA ASN A 522 6.08 8.45 22.52
C ASN A 522 6.41 7.36 21.49
N ALA A 523 6.20 6.09 21.86
CA ALA A 523 6.38 4.98 20.93
C ALA A 523 5.47 5.09 19.71
N ALA A 524 4.20 5.48 19.88
CA ALA A 524 3.29 5.70 18.76
C ALA A 524 3.76 6.84 17.84
N GLN A 525 4.16 7.98 18.42
CA GLN A 525 4.72 9.10 17.66
C GLN A 525 5.95 8.67 16.86
N LEU A 526 6.91 8.01 17.50
CA LEU A 526 8.15 7.57 16.86
C LEU A 526 7.94 6.46 15.83
N ASP A 527 6.91 5.63 16.01
CA ASP A 527 6.47 4.64 15.02
C ASP A 527 5.99 5.34 13.74
N MET A 528 5.23 6.42 13.87
CA MET A 528 4.81 7.28 12.76
C MET A 528 6.02 7.94 12.08
N VAL A 529 6.90 8.57 12.85
CA VAL A 529 8.10 9.26 12.34
C VAL A 529 9.00 8.30 11.57
N SER A 530 9.32 7.14 12.14
CA SER A 530 10.28 6.19 11.55
C SER A 530 9.72 5.33 10.43
N ARG A 531 8.45 4.91 10.53
CA ARG A 531 7.85 3.98 9.56
C ARG A 531 6.90 4.62 8.59
N GLY A 532 6.56 5.90 8.78
CA GLY A 532 5.54 6.58 7.98
C GLY A 532 4.16 5.95 8.06
N LYS A 533 3.89 5.17 9.12
CA LYS A 533 2.58 4.53 9.35
C LYS A 533 2.40 4.09 10.80
N MET A 534 1.62 4.87 11.54
CA MET A 534 1.17 4.49 12.90
C MET A 534 0.07 3.41 12.87
N PRO A 535 0.10 2.38 13.72
CA PRO A 535 -0.99 1.41 13.87
C PRO A 535 -2.34 2.08 14.20
N GLY A 536 -3.43 1.63 13.58
CA GLY A 536 -4.74 2.30 13.69
C GLY A 536 -5.26 2.45 15.13
N PHE A 537 -5.09 1.43 15.98
CA PHE A 537 -5.43 1.54 17.40
C PHE A 537 -4.66 2.66 18.10
N MET A 538 -3.37 2.79 17.78
CA MET A 538 -2.51 3.81 18.38
C MET A 538 -2.81 5.20 17.85
N ARG A 539 -3.30 5.38 16.62
CA ARG A 539 -3.76 6.70 16.13
C ARG A 539 -4.87 7.28 17.00
N MET A 540 -5.85 6.44 17.37
CA MET A 540 -6.94 6.83 18.28
C MET A 540 -6.41 7.24 19.66
N TYR A 541 -5.49 6.45 20.22
CA TYR A 541 -4.87 6.76 21.50
C TYR A 541 -4.08 8.07 21.44
N TRP A 542 -3.23 8.18 20.42
CA TRP A 542 -2.31 9.28 20.20
C TRP A 542 -3.05 10.62 20.09
N ALA A 543 -4.05 10.73 19.23
CA ALA A 543 -4.80 11.97 19.02
C ALA A 543 -5.63 12.36 20.28
N LYS A 544 -6.18 11.38 21.01
CA LYS A 544 -6.89 11.65 22.27
C LYS A 544 -5.98 12.21 23.35
N LYS A 545 -4.72 11.76 23.41
CA LYS A 545 -3.74 12.30 24.34
C LYS A 545 -3.25 13.69 23.95
N ILE A 546 -3.21 14.02 22.66
CA ILE A 546 -2.98 15.40 22.23
C ILE A 546 -4.07 16.32 22.79
N LEU A 547 -5.35 15.94 22.73
CA LEU A 547 -6.43 16.70 23.38
C LEU A 547 -6.23 16.84 24.89
N GLU A 548 -5.80 15.77 25.58
CA GLU A 548 -5.56 15.81 27.03
C GLU A 548 -4.42 16.74 27.44
N TRP A 549 -3.42 16.95 26.55
CA TRP A 549 -2.15 17.59 26.89
C TRP A 549 -1.84 18.86 26.09
N THR A 550 -2.88 19.50 25.54
CA THR A 550 -2.76 20.79 24.84
C THR A 550 -3.73 21.81 25.42
N ALA A 551 -3.51 23.08 25.11
CA ALA A 551 -4.23 24.19 25.71
C ALA A 551 -5.71 24.24 25.29
N SER A 552 -6.03 23.77 24.08
CA SER A 552 -7.38 23.84 23.52
C SER A 552 -7.65 22.67 22.55
N PRO A 553 -8.93 22.32 22.30
CA PRO A 553 -9.28 21.37 21.22
C PRO A 553 -8.82 21.83 19.84
N GLU A 554 -8.77 23.14 19.59
CA GLU A 554 -8.27 23.76 18.36
C GLU A 554 -6.78 23.49 18.18
N ASP A 555 -5.97 23.73 19.23
CA ASP A 555 -4.55 23.38 19.22
C ASP A 555 -4.34 21.89 19.04
N ALA A 556 -5.14 21.08 19.75
CA ALA A 556 -5.06 19.64 19.66
C ALA A 556 -5.26 19.15 18.23
N LEU A 557 -6.30 19.67 17.56
CA LEU A 557 -6.64 19.31 16.20
C LEU A 557 -5.57 19.78 15.21
N ARG A 558 -5.13 21.05 15.34
CA ARG A 558 -4.05 21.61 14.52
C ARG A 558 -2.78 20.76 14.59
N ILE A 559 -2.33 20.41 15.80
CA ILE A 559 -1.12 19.61 16.01
C ILE A 559 -1.31 18.19 15.47
N ALA A 560 -2.45 17.56 15.75
CA ALA A 560 -2.72 16.20 15.28
C ALA A 560 -2.76 16.11 13.75
N LEU A 561 -3.39 17.09 13.07
CA LEU A 561 -3.42 17.14 11.61
C LEU A 561 -2.03 17.39 11.04
N ALA A 562 -1.29 18.37 11.57
CA ALA A 562 0.06 18.68 11.11
C ALA A 562 1.01 17.47 11.22
N LEU A 563 1.02 16.78 12.36
CA LEU A 563 1.88 15.61 12.55
C LEU A 563 1.41 14.40 11.72
N ASN A 564 0.10 14.18 11.59
CA ASN A 564 -0.43 13.12 10.74
C ASN A 564 0.01 13.32 9.29
N ASP A 565 -0.12 14.54 8.78
CA ASP A 565 0.12 14.89 7.39
C ASP A 565 1.60 14.98 7.06
N LYS A 566 2.45 15.37 8.01
CA LYS A 566 3.92 15.39 7.89
C LYS A 566 4.52 13.99 7.82
N TYR A 567 4.04 13.04 8.64
CA TYR A 567 4.75 11.77 8.82
C TYR A 567 4.06 10.54 8.21
N ASN A 568 2.73 10.42 8.26
CA ASN A 568 2.07 9.23 7.70
C ASN A 568 2.02 9.30 6.17
N LEU A 569 2.46 8.23 5.49
CA LEU A 569 2.30 8.08 4.03
C LEU A 569 0.83 8.11 3.59
N ASP A 570 -0.08 7.77 4.49
CA ASP A 570 -1.53 7.82 4.29
C ASP A 570 -2.20 9.07 4.93
N GLY A 571 -1.42 10.12 5.19
CA GLY A 571 -1.93 11.45 5.59
C GLY A 571 -2.37 12.31 4.40
N ARG A 572 -2.86 13.53 4.68
CA ARG A 572 -3.47 14.47 3.70
C ARG A 572 -4.63 13.82 2.92
N ASP A 573 -5.42 13.07 3.67
CA ASP A 573 -6.47 12.18 3.20
C ASP A 573 -7.73 12.37 4.06
N PRO A 574 -8.94 12.24 3.49
CA PRO A 574 -10.19 12.28 4.26
C PRO A 574 -10.18 11.40 5.52
N ASN A 575 -9.57 10.21 5.47
CA ASN A 575 -9.46 9.33 6.64
C ASN A 575 -8.58 9.91 7.75
N GLY A 576 -7.55 10.69 7.39
CA GLY A 576 -6.68 11.39 8.34
C GLY A 576 -7.43 12.47 9.09
N PHE A 577 -8.14 13.34 8.36
CA PHE A 577 -8.98 14.40 8.93
C PHE A 577 -10.05 13.80 9.84
N VAL A 578 -10.83 12.84 9.34
CA VAL A 578 -11.90 12.21 10.10
C VAL A 578 -11.38 11.39 11.28
N GLY A 579 -10.21 10.77 11.16
CA GLY A 579 -9.56 10.07 12.28
C GLY A 579 -9.20 11.02 13.44
N CYS A 580 -8.68 12.20 13.13
CA CYS A 580 -8.38 13.24 14.12
C CYS A 580 -9.68 13.82 14.71
N MET A 581 -10.65 14.14 13.85
CA MET A 581 -11.97 14.65 14.25
C MET A 581 -12.74 13.67 15.14
N TRP A 582 -12.74 12.38 14.81
CA TRP A 582 -13.31 11.32 15.65
C TRP A 582 -12.63 11.25 17.03
N SER A 583 -11.31 11.45 17.05
CA SER A 583 -10.51 11.33 18.27
C SER A 583 -10.70 12.52 19.20
N ILE A 584 -10.68 13.74 18.66
CA ILE A 584 -10.59 14.99 19.43
C ILE A 584 -11.97 15.61 19.66
N VAL A 585 -12.82 15.63 18.63
CA VAL A 585 -14.15 16.27 18.70
C VAL A 585 -15.31 15.29 18.50
N GLY A 586 -15.06 13.98 18.58
CA GLY A 586 -16.10 12.97 18.65
C GLY A 586 -16.94 12.78 17.38
N THR A 587 -16.46 13.27 16.22
CA THR A 587 -17.13 13.06 14.93
C THR A 587 -17.38 11.57 14.70
N HIS A 588 -18.60 11.20 14.33
CA HIS A 588 -19.04 9.81 14.14
C HIS A 588 -18.99 8.89 15.37
N ASP A 589 -18.77 9.45 16.57
CA ASP A 589 -18.94 8.76 17.85
C ASP A 589 -20.18 9.29 18.59
N ARG A 590 -20.49 8.62 19.71
CA ARG A 590 -21.49 9.07 20.66
C ARG A 590 -20.83 9.74 21.87
N ALA A 591 -21.63 10.44 22.67
CA ALA A 591 -21.22 10.89 23.99
C ALA A 591 -20.87 9.72 24.92
N TRP A 592 -19.83 9.92 25.73
CA TRP A 592 -19.35 9.01 26.77
C TRP A 592 -19.50 9.64 28.16
N THR A 593 -19.13 8.90 29.20
CA THR A 593 -19.10 9.41 30.57
C THR A 593 -18.25 10.67 30.64
N GLU A 594 -18.82 11.72 31.22
CA GLU A 594 -18.20 13.03 31.35
C GLU A 594 -16.95 13.00 32.23
N ARG A 595 -15.91 13.71 31.80
CA ARG A 595 -14.60 13.78 32.46
C ARG A 595 -14.00 15.17 32.29
N LYS A 596 -13.16 15.56 33.25
CA LYS A 596 -12.37 16.79 33.12
C LYS A 596 -11.55 16.77 31.82
N VAL A 597 -11.39 17.94 31.22
CA VAL A 597 -10.74 18.20 29.92
C VAL A 597 -11.52 17.64 28.72
N PHE A 598 -11.87 16.35 28.74
CA PHE A 598 -12.53 15.68 27.62
C PHE A 598 -14.03 16.00 27.49
N GLY A 599 -14.67 16.43 28.58
CA GLY A 599 -16.13 16.35 28.69
C GLY A 599 -16.62 14.95 28.34
N LYS A 600 -17.53 14.87 27.37
CA LYS A 600 -18.14 13.60 26.91
C LYS A 600 -17.42 12.96 25.71
N ILE A 601 -16.27 13.46 25.30
CA ILE A 601 -15.45 12.81 24.26
C ILE A 601 -14.94 11.46 24.78
N ARG A 602 -14.92 10.43 23.92
CA ARG A 602 -14.44 9.10 24.32
C ARG A 602 -13.02 9.19 24.86
N TYR A 603 -12.83 8.71 26.08
CA TYR A 603 -11.52 8.65 26.74
C TYR A 603 -10.77 7.34 26.45
N MET A 604 -9.45 7.41 26.33
CA MET A 604 -8.54 6.26 26.29
C MET A 604 -7.35 6.52 27.21
N ASN A 605 -6.92 5.50 27.98
CA ASN A 605 -5.80 5.62 28.92
C ASN A 605 -4.80 4.49 28.83
N TYR A 606 -3.64 4.76 29.41
CA TYR A 606 -2.51 3.86 29.50
C TYR A 606 -2.87 2.49 30.09
N GLY A 607 -3.62 2.46 31.19
CA GLY A 607 -4.11 1.22 31.80
C GLY A 607 -5.02 0.42 30.87
N GLY A 608 -5.80 1.09 30.02
CA GLY A 608 -6.61 0.47 28.97
C GLY A 608 -5.77 -0.15 27.87
N CYS A 609 -4.65 0.46 27.48
CA CYS A 609 -3.69 -0.13 26.56
C CYS A 609 -3.07 -1.41 27.14
N LYS A 610 -2.62 -1.37 28.41
CA LYS A 610 -2.07 -2.54 29.11
C LYS A 610 -3.01 -3.75 29.16
N ARG A 611 -4.33 -3.51 29.23
CA ARG A 611 -5.33 -4.60 29.20
C ARG A 611 -5.59 -5.16 27.79
N LYS A 612 -5.22 -4.43 26.73
CA LYS A 612 -5.54 -4.78 25.34
C LYS A 612 -4.37 -5.38 24.57
N PHE A 613 -3.14 -4.98 24.88
CA PHE A 613 -1.93 -5.49 24.23
C PHE A 613 -0.70 -5.34 25.13
N ASP A 614 0.40 -5.99 24.75
CA ASP A 614 1.68 -5.88 25.43
C ASP A 614 2.35 -4.53 25.11
N VAL A 615 2.16 -3.57 26.02
CA VAL A 615 2.72 -2.21 25.92
C VAL A 615 4.25 -2.24 25.88
N ALA A 616 4.89 -3.05 26.72
CA ALA A 616 6.35 -3.11 26.78
C ALA A 616 6.93 -3.64 25.46
N LYS A 617 6.29 -4.65 24.87
CA LYS A 617 6.64 -5.15 23.55
C LYS A 617 6.46 -4.07 22.47
N TYR A 618 5.35 -3.34 22.47
CA TYR A 618 5.13 -2.27 21.48
C TYR A 618 6.19 -1.16 21.60
N VAL A 619 6.47 -0.68 22.80
CA VAL A 619 7.51 0.32 23.07
C VAL A 619 8.90 -0.22 22.64
N GLY A 620 9.17 -1.50 22.89
CA GLY A 620 10.40 -2.17 22.49
C GLY A 620 10.60 -2.32 20.97
N MET A 621 9.54 -2.19 20.17
CA MET A 621 9.60 -2.23 18.70
C MET A 621 10.09 -0.90 18.09
N CYS A 622 10.16 0.18 18.87
CA CYS A 622 10.69 1.46 18.38
C CYS A 622 12.21 1.36 18.14
N PRO A 623 12.76 2.06 17.11
CA PRO A 623 14.18 1.96 16.80
C PRO A 623 15.06 2.37 17.99
N LYS A 624 16.18 1.68 18.18
CA LYS A 624 17.11 1.87 19.31
C LYS A 624 17.66 3.30 19.38
N THR A 625 17.97 3.90 18.23
CA THR A 625 18.45 5.28 18.10
C THR A 625 17.53 6.30 18.77
N PHE A 626 16.22 6.16 18.65
CA PHE A 626 15.26 7.04 19.31
C PHE A 626 15.17 6.81 20.82
N ARG A 627 15.31 5.56 21.28
CA ARG A 627 15.37 5.24 22.71
C ARG A 627 16.64 5.80 23.36
N GLU A 628 17.76 5.79 22.64
CA GLU A 628 19.04 6.35 23.07
C GLU A 628 19.04 7.88 23.04
N ALA A 629 18.44 8.50 22.03
CA ALA A 629 18.26 9.96 21.96
C ALA A 629 17.40 10.48 23.14
N LYS A 630 16.39 9.71 23.56
CA LYS A 630 15.61 9.98 24.77
C LYS A 630 16.41 9.76 26.05
N ALA A 631 17.19 8.68 26.14
CA ALA A 631 18.00 8.35 27.32
C ALA A 631 19.17 9.33 27.56
N THR A 632 19.69 9.95 26.49
CA THR A 632 20.83 10.89 26.55
C THR A 632 20.43 12.35 26.73
N GLY A 633 19.12 12.67 26.79
CA GLY A 633 18.65 14.06 26.90
C GLY A 633 18.98 14.93 25.67
N ARG A 634 19.50 14.35 24.58
CA ARG A 634 19.88 15.09 23.37
C ARG A 634 18.70 15.67 22.60
N LEU A 635 17.49 15.17 22.87
CA LEU A 635 16.23 15.74 22.36
C LEU A 635 15.64 16.79 23.32
N SER A 636 16.02 16.81 24.60
CA SER A 636 15.66 17.93 25.48
C SER A 636 16.57 19.10 25.16
N GLY A 637 16.18 19.92 24.18
CA GLY A 637 16.79 21.22 23.92
C GLY A 637 16.64 22.13 25.14
N LYS A 638 17.47 21.94 26.17
CA LYS A 638 17.95 23.06 26.96
C LYS A 638 18.86 23.83 26.03
N ALA A 639 18.33 24.92 25.47
CA ALA A 639 19.19 26.02 25.06
C ALA A 639 20.04 26.39 26.28
N GLU A 640 21.32 26.03 26.26
CA GLU A 640 22.28 26.67 27.13
C GLU A 640 22.33 28.13 26.68
N ALA A 641 21.78 29.00 27.53
CA ALA A 641 22.04 30.41 27.45
C ALA A 641 23.53 30.62 27.75
N SER A 642 24.29 31.00 26.73
CA SER A 642 25.53 31.76 26.83
C SER A 642 25.61 32.74 25.68
#